data_AF-E6YIW2-F1
#
_entry.id   AF-E6YIW2-F1
#
_cell.length_a   1.000
_cell.length_b   1.000
_cell.length_c   1.000
_cell.angle_alpha   90.00
_cell.angle_beta   90.00
_cell.angle_gamma   90.00
#
_symmetry.space_group_name_H-M   'P 1'
#
loop_
_entity.id
_entity.type
_entity.pdbx_description
1 polymer ?
#
loop_
_entity_poly.entity_id
_entity_poly.type
_entity_poly.pdbx_seq_one_letter_code
_entity_poly.pdbx_strand_id
1 'polypeptide(L)'
;MGDGDNAILTPEALQFKGGSSIGSNGIHAGNKKIMGLADGILDDDAVNKKQLDKVSDFAKKGWVLTLNDGKPIQVASGSQIGFLSRGGNLTIKNDGTGNILFNLKKDITVDSITAGGHILNGNGLQIKDNGPGILTSGINAGDKKITGVLAGALETDAVNFGQLKALKDELEKNDWIQQDSETKKIKIGAKAEGAEISFLNKESKERTLSGLKDGTISATSTEAITGKQLYETNSKVAEYFGGNASYKDGKWTDPTFTINVLKEDGSTEQKKYKNVADALNDVSGSLTTVVENTLIQQEESEDDSGRITIGAKVGGIEINLLNKDSKARTLSGLGDGEVSSGSSQAVTGNQLYSTNIKVAQYFGGNASYEDGKWIDPTFTINVLKEDGSTEQKKYKNVADALDGLSGSFTTVVENNLVQQEAGEDGNGLIMIGAKTGGTEINLLNKDSKVRTLSGLKDGTVSSISTEAITGKQLYETNSKVAEYFGGNASYKDGKWTDPTFTVNVLKEDGSTEQKKYKNVADALNDVSGSFTTVVENNLVQQESSETKDGNGRITIGAKTGGTEINLLNKESKERTLSGLKDGTISATSTEAITGKQLYGVDKKLSDVSTNVDDLSVRVAQSKVDIEKIGKNTSTYLGDGVDLVAGKAPTYKIQEKSYNNVGAAFIGVDGSITDLYSKLASVAGDSLVQQEASETKDGNGRITIGAKVGGTKISLLNKESKERTLSGLKDGTVSTISTEAITGKQLYETNSKVAEYFGGNANYKDGEWTDPTFTVNVLKEDGSTEQKKYKNVANALEGLSSSFTTVVENNLVQQEKSETKDGNGRITIGAKTGGTEISLLNKESGERTLSGLKDGTISATSTEAITGKQLYGVDKKLSDVSTNVDDLSVRVAQSKVDIEKIGKNTSTYLGGGADLVAGKVPTYKIQEKSYNKCRSCIYRS
;
A
#
# COMPACT_ATOMS: atom_id res chain seq x y z
N MET A 1 -2.07 175.60 94.61
CA MET A 1 -1.07 175.98 95.64
C MET A 1 -1.18 174.95 96.75
N GLY A 2 -0.22 174.09 97.00
CA GLY A 2 1.06 173.84 96.33
C GLY A 2 1.78 172.67 97.03
N ASP A 3 2.72 172.05 96.31
CA ASP A 3 3.75 171.10 96.78
C ASP A 3 3.34 169.71 97.28
N GLY A 4 3.81 168.72 96.51
CA GLY A 4 4.00 167.33 96.91
C GLY A 4 5.07 166.70 96.02
N ASP A 5 5.75 165.65 96.49
CA ASP A 5 6.74 164.91 95.71
C ASP A 5 6.60 163.40 95.96
N ASN A 6 6.21 162.66 94.91
CA ASN A 6 6.04 161.19 94.92
C ASN A 6 6.99 160.45 93.95
N ALA A 7 7.88 161.18 93.29
CA ALA A 7 8.93 160.66 92.43
C ALA A 7 10.22 161.43 92.67
N ILE A 8 11.36 160.76 92.57
CA ILE A 8 12.69 161.38 92.61
C ILE A 8 13.17 161.47 91.18
N LEU A 9 13.30 162.69 90.66
CA LEU A 9 13.93 162.96 89.36
C LEU A 9 15.38 163.39 89.61
N THR A 10 16.34 162.58 89.17
CA THR A 10 17.75 162.96 89.09
C THR A 10 18.12 163.20 87.61
N PRO A 11 19.29 163.82 87.31
CA PRO A 11 19.75 163.99 85.93
C PRO A 11 19.94 162.67 85.16
N GLU A 12 20.04 161.55 85.86
CA GLU A 12 20.36 160.23 85.30
C GLU A 12 19.14 159.29 85.24
N ALA A 13 18.12 159.51 86.09
CA ALA A 13 16.92 158.69 86.13
C ALA A 13 15.71 159.40 86.77
N LEU A 14 14.52 159.08 86.26
CA LEU A 14 13.26 159.25 86.97
C LEU A 14 12.96 157.97 87.76
N GLN A 15 12.94 158.04 89.08
CA GLN A 15 12.63 156.92 89.98
C GLN A 15 11.32 157.17 90.75
N PHE A 16 10.36 156.26 90.62
CA PHE A 16 9.13 156.31 91.40
C PHE A 16 9.28 155.56 92.73
N LYS A 17 8.65 156.09 93.79
CA LYS A 17 8.65 155.52 95.15
C LYS A 17 7.79 154.25 95.21
N GLY A 18 8.28 153.20 94.54
CA GLY A 18 7.56 151.97 94.22
C GLY A 18 8.34 150.98 93.33
N GLY A 19 9.56 151.34 92.90
CA GLY A 19 10.56 150.46 92.28
C GLY A 19 10.66 150.56 90.75
N SER A 20 9.76 151.26 90.08
CA SER A 20 9.84 151.49 88.64
C SER A 20 10.69 152.72 88.33
N SER A 21 11.57 152.63 87.34
CA SER A 21 12.48 153.72 86.95
C SER A 21 12.73 153.78 85.43
N ILE A 22 13.04 154.98 84.94
CA ILE A 22 13.45 155.25 83.56
C ILE A 22 14.75 156.04 83.62
N GLY A 23 15.82 155.56 82.98
CA GLY A 23 17.11 156.24 82.97
C GLY A 23 18.04 155.76 81.86
N SER A 24 19.32 156.15 81.92
CA SER A 24 20.33 155.82 80.90
C SER A 24 20.54 154.32 80.64
N ASN A 25 20.26 153.47 81.64
CA ASN A 25 20.31 152.01 81.53
C ASN A 25 18.97 151.37 81.09
N GLY A 26 18.04 152.16 80.54
CA GLY A 26 16.74 151.73 80.02
C GLY A 26 15.58 151.85 81.00
N ILE A 27 14.49 151.15 80.71
CA ILE A 27 13.26 151.14 81.51
C ILE A 27 13.28 149.93 82.45
N HIS A 28 13.33 150.18 83.76
CA HIS A 28 13.16 149.16 84.78
C HIS A 28 11.72 149.19 85.31
N ALA A 29 10.90 148.21 84.94
CA ALA A 29 9.49 148.17 85.35
C ALA A 29 9.26 147.93 86.86
N GLY A 30 10.30 147.59 87.63
CA GLY A 30 10.23 147.40 89.09
C GLY A 30 9.42 146.16 89.50
N ASN A 31 9.63 145.03 88.81
CA ASN A 31 8.88 143.78 88.94
C ASN A 31 7.35 143.93 88.79
N LYS A 32 6.88 144.99 88.15
CA LYS A 32 5.46 145.19 87.81
C LYS A 32 5.20 144.82 86.35
N LYS A 33 3.94 144.48 86.04
CA LYS A 33 3.50 144.23 84.67
C LYS A 33 3.50 145.56 83.91
N ILE A 34 4.13 145.61 82.75
CA ILE A 34 3.93 146.71 81.79
C ILE A 34 2.55 146.49 81.16
N MET A 35 1.62 147.39 81.42
CA MET A 35 0.22 147.30 80.98
C MET A 35 -0.06 148.33 79.88
N GLY A 36 -0.98 148.00 78.97
CA GLY A 36 -1.28 148.84 77.79
C GLY A 36 -0.28 148.69 76.64
N LEU A 37 0.67 147.76 76.74
CA LEU A 37 1.63 147.46 75.67
C LEU A 37 0.90 146.88 74.44
N ALA A 38 1.07 147.52 73.29
CA ALA A 38 0.53 147.05 72.00
C ALA A 38 1.15 145.71 71.58
N ASP A 39 0.66 145.10 70.50
CA ASP A 39 1.37 143.99 69.86
C ASP A 39 2.63 144.59 69.18
N GLY A 40 3.82 144.13 69.55
CA GLY A 40 5.08 144.56 68.91
C GLY A 40 5.15 144.13 67.44
N ILE A 41 5.69 145.00 66.58
CA ILE A 41 5.71 144.83 65.11
C ILE A 41 7.14 144.76 64.60
N LEU A 42 8.07 145.52 65.19
CA LEU A 42 9.49 145.50 64.87
C LEU A 42 10.24 144.45 65.72
N ASP A 43 11.41 144.03 65.25
CA ASP A 43 12.22 142.99 65.92
C ASP A 43 12.73 143.41 67.31
N ASP A 44 12.78 144.72 67.59
CA ASP A 44 13.18 145.35 68.85
C ASP A 44 12.01 145.82 69.73
N ASP A 45 10.76 145.62 69.30
CA ASP A 45 9.58 145.89 70.13
C ASP A 45 9.44 144.88 71.28
N ALA A 46 9.06 145.36 72.46
CA ALA A 46 8.68 144.50 73.57
C ALA A 46 7.37 143.73 73.26
N VAL A 47 7.44 142.41 73.16
CA VAL A 47 6.26 141.57 72.92
C VAL A 47 5.35 141.46 74.15
N ASN A 48 4.04 141.52 73.92
CA ASN A 48 3.06 141.28 74.96
C ASN A 48 2.71 139.77 75.10
N LYS A 49 2.07 139.39 76.21
CA LYS A 49 1.72 137.98 76.47
C LYS A 49 0.83 137.36 75.38
N LYS A 50 -0.05 138.14 74.73
CA LYS A 50 -0.95 137.66 73.67
C LYS A 50 -0.19 137.22 72.42
N GLN A 51 0.92 137.88 72.07
CA GLN A 51 1.79 137.42 70.97
C GLN A 51 2.52 136.13 71.34
N LEU A 52 3.07 136.06 72.55
CA LEU A 52 3.73 134.86 73.06
C LEU A 52 2.76 133.67 73.18
N ASP A 53 1.51 133.90 73.59
CA ASP A 53 0.45 132.90 73.65
C ASP A 53 0.09 132.37 72.25
N LYS A 54 -0.02 133.24 71.23
CA LYS A 54 -0.24 132.81 69.84
C LYS A 54 0.89 131.91 69.32
N VAL A 55 2.15 132.26 69.61
CA VAL A 55 3.31 131.43 69.26
C VAL A 55 3.27 130.10 70.02
N SER A 56 2.93 130.13 71.31
CA SER A 56 2.75 128.93 72.13
C SER A 56 1.65 128.01 71.59
N ASP A 57 0.51 128.55 71.17
CA ASP A 57 -0.61 127.77 70.64
C ASP A 57 -0.35 127.25 69.22
N PHE A 58 0.42 127.96 68.39
CA PHE A 58 0.91 127.41 67.13
C PHE A 58 1.90 126.26 67.38
N ALA A 59 2.87 126.44 68.29
CA ALA A 59 3.82 125.39 68.66
C ALA A 59 3.14 124.15 69.27
N LYS A 60 2.10 124.32 70.11
CA LYS A 60 1.31 123.21 70.68
C LYS A 60 0.56 122.38 69.63
N LYS A 61 0.15 122.99 68.51
CA LYS A 61 -0.55 122.27 67.43
C LYS A 61 0.33 121.24 66.72
N GLY A 62 1.65 121.43 66.74
CA GLY A 62 2.60 120.46 66.20
C GLY A 62 2.47 120.27 64.69
N TRP A 63 2.70 119.04 64.21
CA TRP A 63 2.63 118.67 62.79
C TRP A 63 1.84 117.36 62.59
N VAL A 64 1.50 117.03 61.34
CA VAL A 64 0.66 115.86 61.00
C VAL A 64 1.46 114.82 60.22
N LEU A 65 1.38 113.55 60.66
CA LEU A 65 1.85 112.39 59.91
C LEU A 65 0.64 111.59 59.39
N THR A 66 0.43 111.58 58.08
CA THR A 66 -0.59 110.73 57.44
C THR A 66 0.02 109.40 57.01
N LEU A 67 -0.61 108.29 57.38
CA LEU A 67 -0.20 106.94 56.96
C LEU A 67 -0.97 106.48 55.71
N ASN A 68 -0.54 105.37 55.10
CA ASN A 68 -1.15 104.82 53.88
C ASN A 68 -2.62 104.38 54.04
N ASP A 69 -3.15 104.26 55.27
CA ASP A 69 -4.56 104.03 55.54
C ASP A 69 -5.41 105.32 55.52
N GLY A 70 -4.79 106.46 55.16
CA GLY A 70 -5.41 107.77 55.05
C GLY A 70 -5.65 108.48 56.38
N LYS A 71 -5.26 107.89 57.52
CA LYS A 71 -5.54 108.49 58.84
C LYS A 71 -4.42 109.45 59.27
N PRO A 72 -4.74 110.73 59.56
CA PRO A 72 -3.76 111.68 60.07
C PRO A 72 -3.48 111.46 61.56
N ILE A 73 -2.21 111.36 61.93
CA ILE A 73 -1.72 111.35 63.31
C ILE A 73 -1.24 112.77 63.64
N GLN A 74 -1.81 113.38 64.69
CA GLN A 74 -1.34 114.66 65.21
C GLN A 74 -0.12 114.45 66.12
N VAL A 75 0.97 115.17 65.84
CA VAL A 75 2.27 115.05 66.50
C VAL A 75 2.54 116.34 67.27
N ALA A 76 2.09 116.38 68.52
CA ALA A 76 2.29 117.53 69.39
C ALA A 76 3.78 117.79 69.66
N SER A 77 4.17 119.05 69.86
CA SER A 77 5.57 119.41 70.14
C SER A 77 6.15 118.65 71.34
N GLY A 78 7.35 118.09 71.17
CA GLY A 78 8.01 117.20 72.14
C GLY A 78 7.64 115.72 72.05
N SER A 79 6.68 115.32 71.21
CA SER A 79 6.30 113.91 71.02
C SER A 79 7.34 113.12 70.23
N GLN A 80 7.47 111.82 70.53
CA GLN A 80 8.29 110.87 69.76
C GLN A 80 7.42 110.02 68.83
N ILE A 81 7.94 109.68 67.64
CA ILE A 81 7.32 108.72 66.71
C ILE A 81 8.29 107.57 66.48
N GLY A 82 7.81 106.33 66.68
CA GLY A 82 8.56 105.12 66.37
C GLY A 82 8.20 104.54 65.01
N PHE A 83 9.14 104.50 64.08
CA PHE A 83 9.01 103.75 62.82
C PHE A 83 9.47 102.29 63.04
N LEU A 84 8.52 101.36 63.15
CA LEU A 84 8.78 99.98 63.59
C LEU A 84 8.47 98.94 62.50
N SER A 85 9.39 97.99 62.32
CA SER A 85 9.27 96.87 61.36
C SER A 85 8.95 95.57 62.12
N ARG A 86 7.68 95.33 62.44
CA ARG A 86 7.26 94.16 63.26
C ARG A 86 7.53 92.81 62.59
N GLY A 87 7.45 92.73 61.26
CA GLY A 87 7.80 91.53 60.49
C GLY A 87 9.29 91.38 60.19
N GLY A 88 10.16 92.28 60.67
CA GLY A 88 11.61 92.18 60.53
C GLY A 88 12.19 92.34 59.13
N ASN A 89 11.39 92.29 58.05
CA ASN A 89 11.84 92.34 56.65
C ASN A 89 12.38 93.71 56.22
N LEU A 90 11.88 94.80 56.81
CA LEU A 90 12.44 96.14 56.62
C LEU A 90 13.46 96.44 57.73
N THR A 91 14.62 96.96 57.34
CA THR A 91 15.51 97.73 58.21
C THR A 91 15.15 99.20 58.09
N ILE A 92 14.95 99.85 59.24
CA ILE A 92 14.58 101.27 59.33
C ILE A 92 15.69 101.96 60.10
N LYS A 93 16.36 102.94 59.48
CA LYS A 93 17.44 103.71 60.11
C LYS A 93 17.39 105.18 59.74
N ASN A 94 17.79 106.04 60.67
CA ASN A 94 18.23 107.39 60.33
C ASN A 94 19.61 107.28 59.65
N ASP A 95 19.84 108.01 58.56
CA ASP A 95 21.14 108.04 57.87
C ASP A 95 22.15 109.02 58.48
N GLY A 96 21.74 109.81 59.48
CA GLY A 96 22.53 110.85 60.12
C GLY A 96 22.37 112.23 59.48
N THR A 97 21.64 112.35 58.37
CA THR A 97 21.40 113.61 57.64
C THR A 97 19.98 114.16 57.81
N GLY A 98 19.11 113.43 58.51
CA GLY A 98 17.71 113.77 58.75
C GLY A 98 16.71 112.92 57.95
N ASN A 99 17.18 112.05 57.05
CA ASN A 99 16.30 111.12 56.34
C ASN A 99 16.10 109.82 57.13
N ILE A 100 14.92 109.20 56.96
CA ILE A 100 14.63 107.84 57.43
C ILE A 100 14.67 106.91 56.22
N LEU A 101 15.63 105.99 56.20
CA LEU A 101 15.79 104.98 55.16
C LEU A 101 15.02 103.72 55.53
N PHE A 102 14.09 103.33 54.67
CA PHE A 102 13.37 102.05 54.71
C PHE A 102 13.99 101.12 53.66
N ASN A 103 14.89 100.23 54.08
CA ASN A 103 15.54 99.26 53.19
C ASN A 103 15.00 97.85 53.47
N LEU A 104 14.67 97.12 52.42
CA LEU A 104 14.44 95.67 52.52
C LEU A 104 15.73 94.97 52.95
N LYS A 105 15.64 93.96 53.81
CA LYS A 105 16.76 93.05 54.08
C LYS A 105 17.11 92.26 52.83
N LYS A 106 18.36 91.78 52.76
CA LYS A 106 18.80 90.84 51.72
C LYS A 106 18.01 89.53 51.81
N ASP A 107 17.78 89.06 53.03
CA ASP A 107 16.99 87.87 53.35
C ASP A 107 15.66 88.31 53.97
N ILE A 108 14.54 87.82 53.41
CA ILE A 108 13.18 88.14 53.85
C ILE A 108 12.40 86.88 54.22
N THR A 109 11.48 87.00 55.17
CA THR A 109 10.57 85.93 55.59
C THR A 109 9.14 86.34 55.28
N VAL A 110 8.49 85.63 54.36
CA VAL A 110 7.12 85.91 53.90
C VAL A 110 6.39 84.59 53.62
N ASP A 111 5.07 84.56 53.81
CA ASP A 111 4.26 83.35 53.59
C ASP A 111 4.14 82.99 52.10
N SER A 112 4.21 83.99 51.22
CA SER A 112 4.29 83.80 49.77
C SER A 112 4.97 84.97 49.05
N ILE A 113 5.68 84.66 47.97
CA ILE A 113 6.11 85.60 46.94
C ILE A 113 5.29 85.33 45.68
N THR A 114 4.58 86.33 45.19
CA THR A 114 3.93 86.30 43.86
C THR A 114 4.67 87.25 42.92
N ALA A 115 5.23 86.72 41.83
CA ALA A 115 5.98 87.50 40.84
C ALA A 115 5.54 87.07 39.43
N GLY A 116 5.02 88.00 38.62
CA GLY A 116 4.52 87.69 37.27
C GLY A 116 3.34 86.70 37.21
N GLY A 117 2.74 86.34 38.35
CA GLY A 117 1.75 85.27 38.49
C GLY A 117 2.35 83.88 38.80
N HIS A 118 3.67 83.76 38.90
CA HIS A 118 4.32 82.61 39.54
C HIS A 118 4.22 82.76 41.07
N ILE A 119 4.06 81.65 41.78
CA ILE A 119 3.87 81.62 43.24
C ILE A 119 4.97 80.78 43.86
N LEU A 120 5.70 81.35 44.81
CA LEU A 120 6.53 80.61 45.77
C LEU A 120 5.85 80.71 47.14
N ASN A 121 5.52 79.59 47.76
CA ASN A 121 4.89 79.52 49.08
C ASN A 121 5.24 78.19 49.79
N GLY A 122 4.55 77.87 50.89
CA GLY A 122 4.74 76.61 51.63
C GLY A 122 4.49 75.31 50.84
N ASN A 123 3.82 75.38 49.68
CA ASN A 123 3.62 74.23 48.80
C ASN A 123 4.76 74.07 47.76
N GLY A 124 5.69 75.02 47.66
CA GLY A 124 6.80 75.03 46.70
C GLY A 124 6.72 76.16 45.67
N LEU A 125 7.35 75.95 44.51
CA LEU A 125 7.32 76.87 43.35
C LEU A 125 6.30 76.38 42.33
N GLN A 126 5.28 77.19 42.07
CA GLN A 126 4.31 76.99 41.00
C GLN A 126 4.50 78.03 39.89
N ILE A 127 4.73 77.57 38.67
CA ILE A 127 4.73 78.42 37.48
C ILE A 127 3.29 78.61 36.99
N LYS A 128 2.97 79.86 36.59
CA LYS A 128 1.66 80.28 36.09
C LYS A 128 1.15 79.41 34.92
N ASP A 129 -0.16 79.45 34.66
CA ASP A 129 -0.82 78.89 33.48
C ASP A 129 -0.56 77.36 33.31
N ASN A 130 -0.59 76.64 34.43
CA ASN A 130 -0.27 75.21 34.52
C ASN A 130 1.13 74.87 33.95
N GLY A 131 2.09 75.76 34.15
CA GLY A 131 3.51 75.47 33.89
C GLY A 131 4.10 74.49 34.91
N PRO A 132 5.36 74.07 34.72
CA PRO A 132 6.04 73.13 35.62
C PRO A 132 6.08 73.65 37.07
N GLY A 133 5.84 72.78 38.04
CA GLY A 133 5.89 73.08 39.46
C GLY A 133 6.86 72.16 40.20
N ILE A 134 7.65 72.73 41.13
CA ILE A 134 8.44 71.98 42.11
C ILE A 134 7.69 72.11 43.42
N LEU A 135 6.90 71.10 43.76
CA LEU A 135 5.94 71.14 44.87
C LEU A 135 6.33 70.16 45.98
N THR A 136 5.73 70.32 47.16
CA THR A 136 5.86 69.35 48.27
C THR A 136 5.32 67.96 47.93
N SER A 137 4.45 67.85 46.92
CA SER A 137 3.98 66.59 46.31
C SER A 137 4.90 66.04 45.21
N GLY A 138 6.07 66.66 44.97
CA GLY A 138 7.02 66.30 43.91
C GLY A 138 7.02 67.27 42.72
N ILE A 139 7.66 66.85 41.62
CA ILE A 139 7.77 67.65 40.40
C ILE A 139 6.55 67.38 39.49
N ASN A 140 5.78 68.42 39.20
CA ASN A 140 4.72 68.38 38.19
C ASN A 140 5.24 69.04 36.90
N ALA A 141 5.27 68.31 35.78
CA ALA A 141 5.73 68.84 34.50
C ALA A 141 4.73 69.77 33.78
N GLY A 142 3.48 69.86 34.26
CA GLY A 142 2.44 70.73 33.69
C GLY A 142 2.12 70.39 32.23
N ASP A 143 2.02 69.10 31.89
CA ASP A 143 1.83 68.59 30.52
C ASP A 143 2.88 69.08 29.49
N LYS A 144 4.10 69.39 29.94
CA LYS A 144 5.23 69.74 29.07
C LYS A 144 6.23 68.59 28.96
N LYS A 145 6.90 68.49 27.81
CA LYS A 145 8.00 67.54 27.59
C LYS A 145 9.19 67.92 28.47
N ILE A 146 9.66 66.99 29.30
CA ILE A 146 10.95 67.12 29.98
C ILE A 146 12.03 66.70 28.97
N THR A 147 12.88 67.64 28.56
CA THR A 147 13.99 67.41 27.62
C THR A 147 15.34 67.52 28.34
N GLY A 148 16.39 66.90 27.79
CA GLY A 148 17.70 66.84 28.43
C GLY A 148 17.84 65.75 29.51
N VAL A 149 16.84 64.87 29.65
CA VAL A 149 16.92 63.68 30.52
C VAL A 149 17.95 62.70 29.95
N LEU A 150 19.04 62.49 30.69
CA LEU A 150 20.06 61.49 30.37
C LEU A 150 19.47 60.07 30.44
N ALA A 151 20.20 59.08 29.93
CA ALA A 151 19.74 57.69 30.05
C ALA A 151 19.77 57.28 31.53
N GLY A 152 18.63 56.85 32.08
CA GLY A 152 18.55 56.35 33.45
C GLY A 152 19.39 55.08 33.63
N ALA A 153 20.15 55.00 34.71
CA ALA A 153 21.05 53.90 35.04
C ALA A 153 20.61 53.11 36.28
N LEU A 154 19.84 53.74 37.17
CA LEU A 154 19.20 53.11 38.32
C LEU A 154 17.70 52.86 38.06
N GLU A 155 17.11 51.90 38.77
CA GLU A 155 15.68 51.55 38.66
C GLU A 155 14.73 52.71 38.98
N THR A 156 15.21 53.73 39.70
CA THR A 156 14.45 54.93 40.08
C THR A 156 14.65 56.13 39.15
N ASP A 157 15.48 56.01 38.11
CA ASP A 157 15.75 57.10 37.18
C ASP A 157 14.62 57.24 36.14
N ALA A 158 14.35 58.47 35.70
CA ALA A 158 13.43 58.71 34.59
C ALA A 158 14.05 58.23 33.27
N VAL A 159 13.39 57.30 32.58
CA VAL A 159 13.83 56.83 31.25
C VAL A 159 13.54 57.86 30.16
N ASN A 160 14.45 57.98 29.19
CA ASN A 160 14.22 58.82 28.00
C ASN A 160 13.72 57.99 26.80
N PHE A 161 13.21 58.68 25.77
CA PHE A 161 12.68 58.02 24.57
C PHE A 161 13.74 57.23 23.78
N GLY A 162 15.03 57.56 23.93
CA GLY A 162 16.13 56.80 23.34
C GLY A 162 16.25 55.38 23.90
N GLN A 163 16.10 55.23 25.22
CA GLN A 163 16.10 53.91 25.88
C GLN A 163 14.90 53.07 25.44
N LEU A 164 13.69 53.65 25.44
CA LEU A 164 12.48 52.96 25.00
C LEU A 164 12.54 52.57 23.51
N LYS A 165 13.10 53.45 22.65
CA LYS A 165 13.32 53.14 21.25
C LYS A 165 14.33 52.00 21.06
N ALA A 166 15.44 52.01 21.80
CA ALA A 166 16.43 50.93 21.71
C ALA A 166 15.81 49.56 22.03
N LEU A 167 15.00 49.48 23.08
CA LEU A 167 14.25 48.27 23.44
C LEU A 167 13.27 47.84 22.33
N LYS A 168 12.52 48.78 21.73
CA LYS A 168 11.63 48.51 20.59
C LYS A 168 12.39 48.00 19.36
N ASP A 169 13.50 48.65 19.01
CA ASP A 169 14.33 48.28 17.86
C ASP A 169 15.04 46.92 18.07
N GLU A 170 15.26 46.50 19.33
CA GLU A 170 15.76 45.17 19.70
C GLU A 170 14.67 44.09 19.64
N LEU A 171 13.46 44.39 20.09
CA LEU A 171 12.27 43.53 19.90
C LEU A 171 11.99 43.27 18.41
N GLU A 172 12.08 44.29 17.55
CA GLU A 172 11.82 44.17 16.10
C GLU A 172 12.89 43.40 15.31
N LYS A 173 14.11 43.28 15.84
CA LYS A 173 15.22 42.52 15.21
C LYS A 173 15.16 41.01 15.47
N ASN A 174 14.58 40.60 16.59
CA ASN A 174 14.58 39.19 17.03
C ASN A 174 13.44 38.34 16.44
N ASP A 175 12.66 38.91 15.52
CA ASP A 175 11.44 38.34 14.96
C ASP A 175 11.75 37.27 13.89
N TRP A 176 12.38 36.16 14.29
CA TRP A 176 12.90 35.12 13.40
C TRP A 176 11.79 34.32 12.69
N ILE A 177 10.58 34.28 13.25
CA ILE A 177 9.42 33.56 12.72
C ILE A 177 8.26 34.54 12.64
N GLN A 178 7.77 34.79 11.42
CA GLN A 178 6.76 35.81 11.12
C GLN A 178 5.60 35.20 10.35
N GLN A 179 4.37 35.62 10.64
CA GLN A 179 3.24 35.33 9.76
C GLN A 179 3.03 36.50 8.79
N ASP A 180 2.98 36.16 7.50
CA ASP A 180 2.60 37.08 6.43
C ASP A 180 1.13 37.48 6.59
N SER A 181 0.87 38.77 6.80
CA SER A 181 -0.47 39.25 7.19
C SER A 181 -1.53 39.05 6.11
N GLU A 182 -1.14 39.05 4.83
CA GLU A 182 -2.01 38.83 3.67
C GLU A 182 -2.20 37.34 3.38
N THR A 183 -1.10 36.62 3.13
CA THR A 183 -1.14 35.23 2.65
C THR A 183 -1.26 34.19 3.77
N LYS A 184 -1.17 34.61 5.04
CA LYS A 184 -1.12 33.77 6.25
C LYS A 184 0.00 32.73 6.27
N LYS A 185 0.98 32.85 5.35
CA LYS A 185 2.17 31.99 5.30
C LYS A 185 3.08 32.30 6.49
N ILE A 186 3.54 31.26 7.17
CA ILE A 186 4.55 31.41 8.23
C ILE A 186 5.92 31.38 7.56
N LYS A 187 6.76 32.38 7.81
CA LYS A 187 8.10 32.54 7.26
C LYS A 187 9.12 32.36 8.38
N ILE A 188 10.06 31.41 8.22
CA ILE A 188 11.11 31.14 9.22
C ILE A 188 12.45 31.65 8.66
N GLY A 189 13.09 32.59 9.34
CA GLY A 189 14.38 33.18 8.96
C GLY A 189 14.34 34.04 7.69
N ALA A 190 13.17 34.50 7.23
CA ALA A 190 13.06 35.18 5.93
C ALA A 190 13.69 36.58 5.86
N LYS A 191 14.00 37.21 7.00
CA LYS A 191 14.83 38.44 7.06
C LYS A 191 16.32 38.13 7.27
N ALA A 192 16.68 36.89 7.56
CA ALA A 192 18.05 36.47 7.84
C ALA A 192 18.79 36.05 6.56
N GLU A 193 20.11 36.15 6.62
CA GLU A 193 21.04 35.51 5.69
C GLU A 193 21.37 34.10 6.20
N GLY A 194 21.55 33.15 5.28
CA GLY A 194 21.81 31.75 5.62
C GLY A 194 21.31 30.79 4.55
N ALA A 195 21.92 29.60 4.51
CA ALA A 195 21.62 28.52 3.57
C ALA A 195 20.96 27.29 4.23
N GLU A 196 20.77 27.30 5.55
CA GLU A 196 20.37 26.14 6.34
C GLU A 196 19.39 26.52 7.47
N ILE A 197 18.47 25.61 7.80
CA ILE A 197 17.68 25.61 9.04
C ILE A 197 17.92 24.27 9.74
N SER A 198 18.50 24.32 10.94
CA SER A 198 18.79 23.13 11.74
C SER A 198 17.75 22.91 12.83
N PHE A 199 17.31 21.65 12.96
CA PHE A 199 16.35 21.19 13.98
C PHE A 199 17.02 20.53 15.19
N LEU A 200 18.36 20.59 15.30
CA LEU A 200 19.12 20.05 16.43
C LEU A 200 18.66 20.66 17.77
N ASN A 201 18.66 19.84 18.82
CA ASN A 201 18.35 20.29 20.18
C ASN A 201 19.57 20.91 20.89
N LYS A 202 19.40 21.39 22.14
CA LYS A 202 20.47 21.97 22.97
C LYS A 202 21.65 21.02 23.24
N GLU A 203 21.48 19.73 22.98
CA GLU A 203 22.47 18.65 23.13
C GLU A 203 23.01 18.18 21.77
N SER A 204 22.76 18.94 20.70
CA SER A 204 23.08 18.62 19.31
C SER A 204 22.49 17.29 18.81
N LYS A 205 21.34 16.86 19.36
CA LYS A 205 20.58 15.69 18.89
C LYS A 205 19.52 16.07 17.88
N GLU A 206 19.33 15.22 16.88
CA GLU A 206 18.30 15.31 15.85
C GLU A 206 16.88 15.31 16.41
N ARG A 207 15.93 15.91 15.68
CA ARG A 207 14.50 15.91 15.99
C ARG A 207 13.65 15.47 14.79
N THR A 208 12.55 14.77 15.07
CA THR A 208 11.52 14.48 14.08
C THR A 208 10.75 15.75 13.73
N LEU A 209 10.63 16.08 12.45
CA LEU A 209 9.72 17.10 11.93
C LEU A 209 8.44 16.40 11.45
N SER A 210 7.30 16.70 12.06
CA SER A 210 6.02 15.99 11.86
C SER A 210 4.86 16.95 11.62
N GLY A 211 3.70 16.42 11.20
CA GLY A 211 2.55 17.23 10.80
C GLY A 211 2.69 17.86 9.41
N LEU A 212 3.60 17.35 8.57
CA LEU A 212 3.67 17.75 7.17
C LEU A 212 2.46 17.23 6.39
N LYS A 213 1.96 18.08 5.51
CA LYS A 213 1.17 17.63 4.35
C LYS A 213 2.14 16.96 3.35
N ASP A 214 1.68 15.90 2.69
CA ASP A 214 2.38 15.30 1.54
C ASP A 214 2.80 16.38 0.53
N GLY A 215 4.10 16.42 0.22
CA GLY A 215 4.70 17.40 -0.68
C GLY A 215 4.36 17.11 -2.14
N THR A 216 4.22 18.15 -2.96
CA THR A 216 3.96 17.94 -4.40
C THR A 216 5.14 17.22 -5.05
N ILE A 217 4.92 16.10 -5.75
CA ILE A 217 5.98 15.39 -6.49
C ILE A 217 6.00 15.89 -7.93
N SER A 218 6.98 16.73 -8.27
CA SER A 218 7.24 17.22 -9.62
C SER A 218 8.71 17.60 -9.78
N ALA A 219 9.20 17.71 -11.02
CA ALA A 219 10.61 18.01 -11.33
C ALA A 219 11.09 19.40 -10.85
N THR A 220 10.18 20.28 -10.43
CA THR A 220 10.47 21.64 -9.94
C THR A 220 9.96 21.87 -8.51
N SER A 221 9.56 20.81 -7.81
CA SER A 221 9.06 20.92 -6.44
C SER A 221 10.18 21.15 -5.44
N THR A 222 9.92 22.03 -4.47
CA THR A 222 10.80 22.36 -3.33
C THR A 222 10.13 22.03 -2.00
N GLU A 223 9.07 21.21 -2.04
CA GLU A 223 8.30 20.80 -0.86
C GLU A 223 8.89 19.52 -0.27
N ALA A 224 9.04 19.49 1.06
CA ALA A 224 9.50 18.29 1.76
C ALA A 224 8.46 17.15 1.63
N ILE A 225 8.94 15.92 1.41
CA ILE A 225 8.09 14.72 1.29
C ILE A 225 7.95 13.98 2.63
N THR A 226 6.84 13.29 2.80
CA THR A 226 6.51 12.54 4.01
C THR A 226 6.98 11.08 3.95
N GLY A 227 7.09 10.44 5.11
CA GLY A 227 7.32 9.00 5.23
C GLY A 227 6.24 8.15 4.54
N LYS A 228 5.02 8.68 4.37
CA LYS A 228 3.96 8.04 3.59
C LYS A 228 4.29 8.00 2.10
N GLN A 229 4.79 9.08 1.52
CA GLN A 229 5.16 9.13 0.10
C GLN A 229 6.33 8.21 -0.23
N LEU A 230 7.32 8.12 0.68
CA LEU A 230 8.41 7.16 0.55
C LEU A 230 7.89 5.72 0.72
N TYR A 231 6.97 5.46 1.65
CA TYR A 231 6.33 4.14 1.80
C TYR A 231 5.58 3.68 0.53
N GLU A 232 4.78 4.56 -0.07
CA GLU A 232 4.04 4.29 -1.31
C GLU A 232 5.01 3.96 -2.47
N THR A 233 6.12 4.70 -2.57
CA THR A 233 7.17 4.47 -3.58
C THR A 233 7.84 3.12 -3.37
N ASN A 234 8.32 2.84 -2.16
CA ASN A 234 9.04 1.61 -1.83
C ASN A 234 8.16 0.37 -1.98
N SER A 235 6.88 0.47 -1.62
CA SER A 235 5.89 -0.61 -1.81
C SER A 235 5.71 -0.97 -3.29
N LYS A 236 5.54 0.02 -4.17
CA LYS A 236 5.40 -0.20 -5.62
C LYS A 236 6.68 -0.73 -6.26
N VAL A 237 7.84 -0.24 -5.82
CA VAL A 237 9.13 -0.74 -6.32
C VAL A 237 9.35 -2.20 -5.92
N ALA A 238 8.98 -2.60 -4.70
CA ALA A 238 8.99 -4.00 -4.30
C ALA A 238 8.04 -4.86 -5.16
N GLU A 239 6.84 -4.36 -5.44
CA GLU A 239 5.86 -5.02 -6.34
C GLU A 239 6.45 -5.21 -7.75
N TYR A 240 7.12 -4.21 -8.31
CA TYR A 240 7.74 -4.30 -9.65
C TYR A 240 8.91 -5.29 -9.73
N PHE A 241 9.69 -5.48 -8.65
CA PHE A 241 10.70 -6.54 -8.61
C PHE A 241 10.08 -7.94 -8.42
N GLY A 242 8.92 -8.05 -7.77
CA GLY A 242 8.25 -9.32 -7.54
C GLY A 242 9.09 -10.28 -6.70
N GLY A 243 9.02 -11.60 -6.97
CA GLY A 243 9.87 -12.59 -6.30
C GLY A 243 9.72 -12.67 -4.77
N ASN A 244 8.59 -12.23 -4.22
CA ASN A 244 8.35 -12.01 -2.78
C ASN A 244 9.08 -10.80 -2.15
N ALA A 245 9.67 -9.90 -2.94
CA ALA A 245 10.06 -8.59 -2.43
C ALA A 245 8.86 -7.87 -1.82
N SER A 246 9.07 -7.20 -0.70
CA SER A 246 8.05 -6.36 -0.08
C SER A 246 8.67 -5.26 0.76
N TYR A 247 7.93 -4.18 0.96
CA TYR A 247 8.29 -3.12 1.90
C TYR A 247 7.20 -2.98 2.96
N LYS A 248 7.53 -3.27 4.22
CA LYS A 248 6.59 -3.29 5.36
C LYS A 248 7.28 -2.78 6.62
N ASP A 249 6.56 -2.02 7.43
CA ASP A 249 7.05 -1.47 8.71
C ASP A 249 8.42 -0.76 8.60
N GLY A 250 8.61 -0.03 7.48
CA GLY A 250 9.85 0.67 7.15
C GLY A 250 11.02 -0.21 6.67
N LYS A 251 10.80 -1.51 6.42
CA LYS A 251 11.85 -2.49 6.09
C LYS A 251 11.63 -3.16 4.75
N TRP A 252 12.73 -3.38 4.03
CA TRP A 252 12.78 -4.18 2.81
C TRP A 252 12.86 -5.68 3.10
N THR A 253 12.17 -6.46 2.27
CA THR A 253 12.40 -7.91 2.09
C THR A 253 13.00 -8.11 0.70
N ASP A 254 14.13 -8.80 0.60
CA ASP A 254 14.80 -9.06 -0.68
C ASP A 254 13.96 -9.94 -1.62
N PRO A 255 13.95 -9.69 -2.95
CA PRO A 255 13.36 -10.60 -3.91
C PRO A 255 14.11 -11.94 -3.92
N THR A 256 13.41 -12.99 -4.34
CA THR A 256 13.93 -14.33 -4.56
C THR A 256 13.46 -14.82 -5.92
N PHE A 257 14.29 -14.63 -6.94
CA PHE A 257 14.08 -15.19 -8.27
C PHE A 257 14.49 -16.66 -8.26
N THR A 258 13.58 -17.57 -8.61
CA THR A 258 13.83 -19.02 -8.60
C THR A 258 13.89 -19.52 -10.04
N ILE A 259 15.07 -19.97 -10.47
CA ILE A 259 15.34 -20.41 -11.85
C ILE A 259 15.69 -21.90 -11.83
N ASN A 260 15.11 -22.67 -12.75
CA ASN A 260 15.55 -24.03 -13.03
C ASN A 260 16.65 -23.95 -14.09
N VAL A 261 17.90 -24.07 -13.66
CA VAL A 261 19.10 -23.99 -14.51
C VAL A 261 19.36 -25.36 -15.13
N LEU A 262 19.57 -25.39 -16.45
CA LEU A 262 19.93 -26.62 -17.17
C LEU A 262 21.44 -26.85 -17.03
N LYS A 263 21.83 -28.09 -16.74
CA LYS A 263 23.23 -28.53 -16.66
C LYS A 263 23.70 -29.18 -17.96
N GLU A 264 25.02 -29.23 -18.14
CA GLU A 264 25.69 -29.90 -19.26
C GLU A 264 25.27 -31.38 -19.41
N ASP A 265 24.89 -32.06 -18.32
CA ASP A 265 24.39 -33.45 -18.34
C ASP A 265 22.89 -33.59 -18.71
N GLY A 266 22.21 -32.49 -19.04
CA GLY A 266 20.79 -32.43 -19.34
C GLY A 266 19.87 -32.45 -18.12
N SER A 267 20.40 -32.52 -16.90
CA SER A 267 19.60 -32.41 -15.67
C SER A 267 19.29 -30.95 -15.32
N THR A 268 18.29 -30.71 -14.47
CA THR A 268 17.93 -29.36 -14.01
C THR A 268 18.19 -29.18 -12.52
N GLU A 269 18.73 -28.03 -12.14
CA GLU A 269 18.91 -27.61 -10.74
C GLU A 269 18.15 -26.32 -10.46
N GLN A 270 17.37 -26.29 -9.38
CA GLN A 270 16.68 -25.07 -8.96
C GLN A 270 17.61 -24.18 -8.12
N LYS A 271 18.00 -23.04 -8.66
CA LYS A 271 18.78 -21.99 -7.97
C LYS A 271 17.93 -20.78 -7.62
N LYS A 272 18.41 -19.98 -6.65
CA LYS A 272 17.73 -18.79 -6.12
C LYS A 272 18.66 -17.58 -6.13
N TYR A 273 18.16 -16.44 -6.64
CA TYR A 273 18.92 -15.20 -6.79
C TYR A 273 18.20 -14.03 -6.12
N LYS A 274 18.98 -13.07 -5.63
CA LYS A 274 18.48 -11.83 -5.01
C LYS A 274 18.43 -10.63 -5.96
N ASN A 275 18.93 -10.77 -7.18
CA ASN A 275 18.94 -9.69 -8.16
C ASN A 275 18.61 -10.22 -9.56
N VAL A 276 18.21 -9.30 -10.44
CA VAL A 276 17.76 -9.61 -11.80
C VAL A 276 18.92 -10.04 -12.72
N ALA A 277 20.10 -9.41 -12.58
CA ALA A 277 21.24 -9.69 -13.45
C ALA A 277 21.78 -11.12 -13.34
N ASP A 278 21.98 -11.63 -12.11
CA ASP A 278 22.48 -12.99 -11.89
C ASP A 278 21.44 -14.04 -12.35
N ALA A 279 20.15 -13.76 -12.13
CA ALA A 279 19.07 -14.63 -12.60
C ALA A 279 19.02 -14.70 -14.15
N LEU A 280 19.12 -13.55 -14.84
CA LEU A 280 19.16 -13.51 -16.31
C LEU A 280 20.42 -14.21 -16.88
N ASN A 281 21.57 -14.07 -16.21
CA ASN A 281 22.80 -14.72 -16.63
C ASN A 281 22.68 -16.26 -16.63
N ASP A 282 22.14 -16.86 -15.57
CA ASP A 282 21.98 -18.33 -15.50
C ASP A 282 20.83 -18.85 -16.38
N VAL A 283 19.77 -18.05 -16.61
CA VAL A 283 18.76 -18.36 -17.66
C VAL A 283 19.42 -18.39 -19.04
N SER A 284 20.27 -17.40 -19.33
CA SER A 284 20.97 -17.29 -20.61
C SER A 284 22.01 -18.40 -20.82
N GLY A 285 22.77 -18.78 -19.79
CA GLY A 285 23.64 -19.95 -19.82
C GLY A 285 22.87 -21.24 -20.07
N SER A 286 21.71 -21.41 -19.43
CA SER A 286 20.83 -22.56 -19.67
C SER A 286 20.37 -22.65 -21.13
N LEU A 287 20.16 -21.52 -21.81
CA LEU A 287 19.78 -21.49 -23.22
C LEU A 287 20.93 -21.94 -24.15
N THR A 288 22.17 -21.57 -23.85
CA THR A 288 23.36 -22.14 -24.52
C THR A 288 23.37 -23.67 -24.37
N THR A 289 23.18 -24.17 -23.15
CA THR A 289 23.15 -25.61 -22.87
C THR A 289 21.99 -26.35 -23.57
N VAL A 290 20.84 -25.71 -23.81
CA VAL A 290 19.74 -26.31 -24.60
C VAL A 290 20.17 -26.63 -26.03
N VAL A 291 20.95 -25.74 -26.66
CA VAL A 291 21.47 -25.94 -28.03
C VAL A 291 22.50 -27.08 -28.05
N GLU A 292 23.41 -27.11 -27.08
CA GLU A 292 24.49 -28.11 -27.01
C GLU A 292 24.01 -29.53 -26.68
N ASN A 293 22.79 -29.68 -26.14
CA ASN A 293 22.19 -30.94 -25.69
C ASN A 293 20.97 -31.42 -26.50
N THR A 294 20.70 -30.84 -27.67
CA THR A 294 19.72 -31.44 -28.60
C THR A 294 20.15 -32.85 -28.99
N LEU A 295 19.18 -33.76 -29.18
CA LEU A 295 19.50 -35.11 -29.68
C LEU A 295 20.03 -35.11 -31.11
N ILE A 296 19.83 -34.03 -31.87
CA ILE A 296 20.23 -33.93 -33.27
C ILE A 296 21.08 -32.67 -33.42
N GLN A 297 22.30 -32.85 -33.91
CA GLN A 297 23.36 -31.84 -33.95
C GLN A 297 24.08 -31.91 -35.29
N GLN A 298 24.52 -30.78 -35.82
CA GLN A 298 25.44 -30.74 -36.95
C GLN A 298 26.86 -30.60 -36.40
N GLU A 299 27.81 -31.39 -36.90
CA GLU A 299 29.23 -31.19 -36.60
C GLU A 299 29.69 -29.85 -37.21
N GLU A 300 30.48 -29.06 -36.47
CA GLU A 300 31.08 -27.84 -37.02
C GLU A 300 32.03 -28.17 -38.17
N SER A 301 31.91 -27.44 -39.29
CA SER A 301 32.87 -27.47 -40.39
C SER A 301 32.98 -26.10 -41.07
N GLU A 302 34.16 -25.78 -41.59
CA GLU A 302 34.44 -24.52 -42.31
C GLU A 302 33.95 -24.53 -43.77
N ASP A 303 33.57 -25.69 -44.32
CA ASP A 303 33.24 -25.92 -45.73
C ASP A 303 31.86 -26.55 -45.97
N ASP A 304 30.95 -26.44 -44.99
CA ASP A 304 29.61 -27.05 -45.00
C ASP A 304 29.59 -28.60 -45.12
N SER A 305 30.71 -29.31 -44.97
CA SER A 305 30.75 -30.79 -44.97
C SER A 305 30.29 -31.45 -43.65
N GLY A 306 30.00 -30.63 -42.62
CA GLY A 306 29.65 -31.08 -41.27
C GLY A 306 28.46 -32.05 -41.25
N ARG A 307 28.66 -33.22 -40.64
CA ARG A 307 27.68 -34.31 -40.63
C ARG A 307 26.56 -34.04 -39.64
N ILE A 308 25.35 -34.51 -39.95
CA ILE A 308 24.23 -34.44 -39.01
C ILE A 308 24.24 -35.71 -38.16
N THR A 309 24.42 -35.57 -36.86
CA THR A 309 24.39 -36.69 -35.92
C THR A 309 23.03 -36.80 -35.24
N ILE A 310 22.53 -38.03 -35.06
CA ILE A 310 21.31 -38.33 -34.31
C ILE A 310 21.67 -39.21 -33.12
N GLY A 311 21.56 -38.64 -31.93
CA GLY A 311 21.81 -39.30 -30.65
C GLY A 311 23.28 -39.53 -30.33
N ALA A 312 24.23 -38.84 -30.97
CA ALA A 312 25.67 -39.09 -30.77
C ALA A 312 26.16 -38.82 -29.34
N LYS A 313 25.55 -37.91 -28.58
CA LYS A 313 25.89 -37.69 -27.15
C LYS A 313 25.19 -38.64 -26.18
N VAL A 314 24.30 -39.53 -26.65
CA VAL A 314 23.51 -40.44 -25.79
C VAL A 314 23.70 -41.91 -26.17
N GLY A 315 23.25 -42.82 -25.28
CA GLY A 315 23.25 -44.27 -25.52
C GLY A 315 22.06 -44.74 -26.38
N GLY A 316 21.67 -46.00 -26.21
CA GLY A 316 20.53 -46.60 -26.92
C GLY A 316 20.90 -47.24 -28.26
N ILE A 317 20.15 -48.28 -28.64
CA ILE A 317 20.45 -49.19 -29.77
C ILE A 317 19.43 -49.10 -30.93
N GLU A 318 18.43 -48.22 -30.83
CA GLU A 318 17.33 -48.13 -31.80
C GLU A 318 16.93 -46.67 -32.05
N ILE A 319 16.65 -46.35 -33.31
CA ILE A 319 15.96 -45.12 -33.76
C ILE A 319 14.65 -45.56 -34.41
N ASN A 320 13.51 -45.09 -33.90
CA ASN A 320 12.19 -45.52 -34.35
C ASN A 320 11.45 -44.39 -35.08
N LEU A 321 11.08 -44.62 -36.35
CA LEU A 321 10.43 -43.65 -37.22
C LEU A 321 8.90 -43.75 -37.27
N LEU A 322 8.25 -44.57 -36.43
CA LEU A 322 6.79 -44.64 -36.33
C LEU A 322 6.16 -43.27 -36.05
N ASN A 323 4.99 -43.01 -36.63
CA ASN A 323 4.20 -41.81 -36.36
C ASN A 323 3.34 -41.95 -35.08
N LYS A 324 2.60 -40.90 -34.71
CA LYS A 324 1.72 -40.87 -33.53
C LYS A 324 0.65 -41.97 -33.49
N ASP A 325 0.30 -42.55 -34.64
CA ASP A 325 -0.69 -43.62 -34.79
C ASP A 325 -0.01 -45.00 -34.91
N SER A 326 1.27 -45.09 -34.52
CA SER A 326 2.13 -46.28 -34.66
C SER A 326 2.24 -46.81 -36.10
N LYS A 327 2.13 -45.93 -37.10
CA LYS A 327 2.31 -46.28 -38.52
C LYS A 327 3.72 -45.97 -38.99
N ALA A 328 4.25 -46.85 -39.82
CA ALA A 328 5.57 -46.72 -40.40
C ALA A 328 5.68 -45.55 -41.40
N ARG A 329 6.84 -44.89 -41.45
CA ARG A 329 7.15 -43.76 -42.34
C ARG A 329 8.17 -44.16 -43.40
N THR A 330 8.03 -43.64 -44.61
CA THR A 330 9.09 -43.71 -45.62
C THR A 330 10.24 -42.78 -45.20
N LEU A 331 11.49 -43.26 -45.27
CA LEU A 331 12.67 -42.41 -45.25
C LEU A 331 13.17 -42.28 -46.70
N SER A 332 13.33 -41.06 -47.18
CA SER A 332 13.57 -40.73 -48.59
C SER A 332 14.63 -39.64 -48.72
N GLY A 333 15.37 -39.61 -49.84
CA GLY A 333 16.46 -38.67 -50.06
C GLY A 333 17.82 -39.18 -49.58
N LEU A 334 17.96 -40.50 -49.36
CA LEU A 334 19.25 -41.11 -49.09
C LEU A 334 20.10 -41.17 -50.38
N GLY A 335 21.41 -41.03 -50.23
CA GLY A 335 22.36 -41.51 -51.23
C GLY A 335 22.49 -43.04 -51.19
N ASP A 336 23.01 -43.62 -52.27
CA ASP A 336 23.25 -45.06 -52.38
C ASP A 336 24.32 -45.51 -51.37
N GLY A 337 23.93 -46.39 -50.43
CA GLY A 337 24.85 -46.91 -49.40
C GLY A 337 25.88 -47.88 -49.97
N GLU A 338 27.08 -47.92 -49.40
CA GLU A 338 28.12 -48.87 -49.84
C GLU A 338 27.68 -50.32 -49.62
N VAL A 339 27.69 -51.14 -50.68
CA VAL A 339 27.34 -52.56 -50.61
C VAL A 339 28.62 -53.41 -50.52
N SER A 340 29.21 -53.44 -49.32
CA SER A 340 30.42 -54.19 -49.00
C SER A 340 30.30 -54.93 -47.66
N SER A 341 31.18 -55.91 -47.42
CA SER A 341 31.17 -56.70 -46.19
C SER A 341 31.58 -55.84 -44.98
N GLY A 342 30.64 -55.62 -44.06
CA GLY A 342 30.85 -54.76 -42.89
C GLY A 342 30.39 -53.31 -43.07
N SER A 343 29.71 -52.97 -44.17
CA SER A 343 29.03 -51.68 -44.32
C SER A 343 27.80 -51.57 -43.42
N SER A 344 27.70 -50.45 -42.71
CA SER A 344 26.58 -50.07 -41.84
C SER A 344 25.63 -49.05 -42.49
N GLN A 345 25.81 -48.76 -43.79
CA GLN A 345 25.03 -47.77 -44.52
C GLN A 345 23.67 -48.33 -44.94
N ALA A 346 22.63 -47.49 -44.94
CA ALA A 346 21.30 -47.88 -45.41
C ALA A 346 21.28 -48.03 -46.93
N VAL A 347 20.69 -49.13 -47.43
CA VAL A 347 20.54 -49.38 -48.86
C VAL A 347 19.25 -48.78 -49.43
N THR A 348 19.35 -48.23 -50.63
CA THR A 348 18.29 -47.53 -51.36
C THR A 348 17.52 -48.45 -52.32
N GLY A 349 16.30 -48.04 -52.70
CA GLY A 349 15.40 -48.85 -53.52
C GLY A 349 15.89 -49.13 -54.94
N ASN A 350 16.72 -48.26 -55.52
CA ASN A 350 17.42 -48.48 -56.78
C ASN A 350 18.50 -49.58 -56.70
N GLN A 351 19.17 -49.72 -55.55
CA GLN A 351 20.16 -50.79 -55.32
C GLN A 351 19.48 -52.16 -55.24
N LEU A 352 18.35 -52.25 -54.51
CA LEU A 352 17.55 -53.48 -54.48
C LEU A 352 16.93 -53.80 -55.85
N TYR A 353 16.48 -52.77 -56.59
CA TYR A 353 15.99 -52.92 -57.97
C TYR A 353 17.07 -53.53 -58.89
N SER A 354 18.31 -53.04 -58.83
CA SER A 354 19.46 -53.56 -59.59
C SER A 354 19.72 -55.05 -59.29
N THR A 355 19.63 -55.46 -58.02
CA THR A 355 19.74 -56.86 -57.60
C THR A 355 18.59 -57.72 -58.15
N ASN A 356 17.35 -57.25 -58.06
CA ASN A 356 16.17 -58.00 -58.55
C ASN A 356 16.22 -58.23 -60.06
N ILE A 357 16.63 -57.24 -60.86
CA ILE A 357 16.81 -57.39 -62.30
C ILE A 357 17.85 -58.47 -62.63
N LYS A 358 18.97 -58.55 -61.89
CA LYS A 358 19.99 -59.61 -62.08
C LYS A 358 19.47 -60.99 -61.71
N VAL A 359 18.72 -61.12 -60.61
CA VAL A 359 18.13 -62.39 -60.18
C VAL A 359 17.09 -62.89 -61.19
N ALA A 360 16.29 -62.00 -61.79
CA ALA A 360 15.35 -62.35 -62.86
C ALA A 360 16.07 -62.92 -64.10
N GLN A 361 17.19 -62.32 -64.50
CA GLN A 361 18.01 -62.79 -65.62
C GLN A 361 18.56 -64.20 -65.40
N TYR A 362 18.91 -64.59 -64.16
CA TYR A 362 19.40 -65.92 -63.85
C TYR A 362 18.32 -67.02 -63.89
N PHE A 363 17.06 -66.71 -63.61
CA PHE A 363 15.96 -67.68 -63.72
C PHE A 363 15.61 -68.06 -65.16
N GLY A 364 15.82 -67.15 -66.12
CA GLY A 364 15.37 -67.32 -67.50
C GLY A 364 13.85 -67.47 -67.60
N GLY A 365 13.35 -68.20 -68.60
CA GLY A 365 11.93 -68.55 -68.70
C GLY A 365 10.95 -67.35 -68.78
N ASN A 366 11.42 -66.18 -69.22
CA ASN A 366 10.71 -64.88 -69.19
C ASN A 366 10.40 -64.32 -67.78
N ALA A 367 11.17 -64.69 -66.74
CA ALA A 367 11.11 -63.97 -65.47
C ALA A 367 11.58 -62.51 -65.62
N SER A 368 10.87 -61.58 -64.98
CA SER A 368 11.25 -60.16 -64.90
C SER A 368 10.83 -59.53 -63.56
N TYR A 369 11.27 -58.30 -63.31
CA TYR A 369 10.89 -57.53 -62.12
C TYR A 369 10.47 -56.12 -62.55
N GLU A 370 9.16 -55.86 -62.54
CA GLU A 370 8.51 -54.67 -63.10
C GLU A 370 7.47 -54.14 -62.10
N ASP A 371 7.34 -52.81 -61.99
CA ASP A 371 6.41 -52.13 -61.06
C ASP A 371 6.44 -52.64 -59.60
N GLY A 372 7.64 -52.97 -59.12
CA GLY A 372 7.85 -53.50 -57.77
C GLY A 372 7.33 -54.94 -57.57
N LYS A 373 7.07 -55.67 -58.64
CA LYS A 373 6.54 -57.04 -58.62
C LYS A 373 7.43 -57.98 -59.43
N TRP A 374 7.57 -59.19 -58.89
CA TRP A 374 8.13 -60.32 -59.61
C TRP A 374 7.13 -60.89 -60.61
N ILE A 375 7.60 -61.18 -61.82
CA ILE A 375 6.90 -61.98 -62.82
C ILE A 375 7.54 -63.37 -62.82
N ASP A 376 6.76 -64.39 -62.48
CA ASP A 376 7.22 -65.78 -62.36
C ASP A 376 7.80 -66.29 -63.72
N PRO A 377 8.88 -67.07 -63.73
CA PRO A 377 9.31 -67.78 -64.93
C PRO A 377 8.25 -68.78 -65.39
N THR A 378 8.19 -69.06 -66.69
CA THR A 378 7.28 -70.07 -67.27
C THR A 378 8.06 -71.14 -68.03
N PHE A 379 8.10 -72.35 -67.48
CA PHE A 379 8.65 -73.56 -68.12
C PHE A 379 7.52 -74.38 -68.73
N THR A 380 7.71 -74.97 -69.92
CA THR A 380 6.66 -75.77 -70.61
C THR A 380 7.15 -77.20 -70.86
N ILE A 381 6.42 -78.20 -70.37
CA ILE A 381 6.79 -79.62 -70.45
C ILE A 381 5.58 -80.47 -70.87
N ASN A 382 5.81 -81.51 -71.67
CA ASN A 382 4.78 -82.46 -72.09
C ASN A 382 4.58 -83.55 -71.02
N VAL A 383 3.34 -83.79 -70.60
CA VAL A 383 2.96 -84.67 -69.47
C VAL A 383 1.92 -85.69 -69.94
N LEU A 384 1.98 -86.92 -69.42
CA LEU A 384 1.03 -88.00 -69.74
C LEU A 384 -0.21 -87.93 -68.83
N LYS A 385 -1.42 -88.16 -69.37
CA LYS A 385 -2.70 -88.15 -68.65
C LYS A 385 -3.17 -89.54 -68.21
N GLU A 386 -4.17 -89.56 -67.32
CA GLU A 386 -4.93 -90.76 -66.90
C GLU A 386 -5.56 -91.56 -68.05
N ASP A 387 -5.81 -90.92 -69.21
CA ASP A 387 -6.33 -91.56 -70.42
C ASP A 387 -5.26 -92.05 -71.42
N GLY A 388 -3.97 -91.83 -71.12
CA GLY A 388 -2.84 -92.19 -71.97
C GLY A 388 -2.42 -91.15 -73.02
N SER A 389 -3.08 -89.99 -73.10
CA SER A 389 -2.70 -88.88 -74.00
C SER A 389 -1.61 -87.97 -73.41
N THR A 390 -0.92 -87.17 -74.25
CA THR A 390 0.06 -86.16 -73.80
C THR A 390 -0.50 -84.73 -73.86
N GLU A 391 -0.13 -83.91 -72.88
CA GLU A 391 -0.55 -82.51 -72.74
C GLU A 391 0.63 -81.61 -72.39
N GLN A 392 0.73 -80.44 -73.01
CA GLN A 392 1.65 -79.38 -72.56
C GLN A 392 1.13 -78.75 -71.28
N LYS A 393 1.81 -79.01 -70.16
CA LYS A 393 1.62 -78.27 -68.91
C LYS A 393 2.71 -77.21 -68.76
N LYS A 394 2.29 -76.06 -68.21
CA LYS A 394 3.15 -74.93 -67.91
C LYS A 394 3.37 -74.86 -66.40
N TYR A 395 4.61 -74.61 -66.02
CA TYR A 395 5.10 -74.66 -64.65
C TYR A 395 5.79 -73.35 -64.29
N LYS A 396 5.51 -72.85 -63.08
CA LYS A 396 5.94 -71.53 -62.62
C LYS A 396 7.22 -71.52 -61.79
N ASN A 397 7.71 -72.70 -61.45
CA ASN A 397 8.98 -72.92 -60.79
C ASN A 397 9.62 -74.20 -61.36
N VAL A 398 10.91 -74.40 -61.06
CA VAL A 398 11.70 -75.50 -61.62
C VAL A 398 11.31 -76.86 -60.99
N ALA A 399 10.91 -76.88 -59.72
CA ALA A 399 10.51 -78.11 -59.03
C ALA A 399 9.25 -78.73 -59.62
N ASP A 400 8.14 -77.97 -59.71
CA ASP A 400 6.87 -78.46 -60.24
C ASP A 400 7.00 -78.90 -61.71
N ALA A 401 7.89 -78.26 -62.47
CA ALA A 401 8.19 -78.67 -63.86
C ALA A 401 8.76 -80.08 -63.92
N LEU A 402 9.72 -80.39 -63.04
CA LEU A 402 10.33 -81.70 -62.92
C LEU A 402 9.37 -82.71 -62.26
N ASP A 403 8.50 -82.26 -61.34
CA ASP A 403 7.50 -83.13 -60.71
C ASP A 403 6.34 -83.48 -61.66
N GLY A 404 6.00 -82.59 -62.59
CA GLY A 404 5.11 -82.89 -63.72
C GLY A 404 5.65 -83.99 -64.65
N LEU A 405 6.97 -84.05 -64.81
CA LEU A 405 7.66 -85.13 -65.52
C LEU A 405 7.65 -86.44 -64.71
N SER A 406 7.74 -86.34 -63.38
CA SER A 406 7.64 -87.46 -62.42
C SER A 406 6.22 -88.07 -62.38
N GLY A 407 5.18 -87.24 -62.29
CA GLY A 407 3.78 -87.66 -62.18
C GLY A 407 3.28 -88.50 -63.36
N SER A 408 3.92 -88.38 -64.54
CA SER A 408 3.65 -89.23 -65.71
C SER A 408 3.94 -90.73 -65.48
N PHE A 409 4.57 -91.11 -64.36
CA PHE A 409 4.89 -92.49 -64.00
C PHE A 409 4.02 -93.09 -62.87
N THR A 410 3.12 -92.34 -62.22
CA THR A 410 2.50 -92.75 -60.93
C THR A 410 1.00 -93.10 -61.02
N THR A 411 0.35 -92.84 -62.16
CA THR A 411 -1.11 -92.66 -62.26
C THR A 411 -1.94 -93.96 -62.39
N VAL A 412 -1.81 -94.91 -61.46
CA VAL A 412 -2.35 -96.30 -61.62
C VAL A 412 -3.24 -96.81 -60.46
N VAL A 413 -3.53 -96.05 -59.37
CA VAL A 413 -4.04 -96.66 -58.10
C VAL A 413 -5.45 -96.29 -57.59
N GLU A 414 -5.70 -95.11 -56.97
CA GLU A 414 -6.81 -94.92 -56.01
C GLU A 414 -7.95 -93.94 -56.40
N ASN A 415 -9.18 -94.20 -55.96
CA ASN A 415 -10.31 -93.23 -55.78
C ASN A 415 -11.60 -93.90 -55.21
N ASN A 416 -12.14 -93.50 -54.03
CA ASN A 416 -13.56 -93.75 -53.60
C ASN A 416 -14.05 -93.04 -52.29
N LEU A 417 -15.35 -93.14 -51.97
CA LEU A 417 -16.17 -92.06 -51.33
C LEU A 417 -16.79 -92.26 -49.91
N VAL A 418 -16.48 -93.32 -49.13
CA VAL A 418 -16.96 -93.47 -47.71
C VAL A 418 -15.80 -93.94 -46.83
N GLN A 419 -15.67 -93.40 -45.61
CA GLN A 419 -14.57 -93.68 -44.69
C GLN A 419 -15.07 -94.00 -43.28
N GLN A 420 -14.53 -95.05 -42.69
CA GLN A 420 -14.61 -95.40 -41.26
C GLN A 420 -13.16 -95.60 -40.80
N GLU A 421 -12.72 -94.90 -39.74
CA GLU A 421 -11.41 -95.18 -39.15
C GLU A 421 -11.42 -96.56 -38.48
N ALA A 422 -10.38 -97.35 -38.75
CA ALA A 422 -10.21 -98.67 -38.17
C ALA A 422 -9.74 -98.56 -36.71
N GLY A 423 -10.68 -98.71 -35.77
CA GLY A 423 -10.39 -99.01 -34.37
C GLY A 423 -10.87 -100.42 -34.04
N GLU A 424 -10.06 -101.21 -33.34
CA GLU A 424 -10.31 -102.64 -33.08
C GLU A 424 -11.53 -102.90 -32.16
N ASP A 425 -12.11 -101.85 -31.56
CA ASP A 425 -13.08 -101.90 -30.45
C ASP A 425 -14.50 -101.43 -30.83
N GLY A 426 -14.77 -101.08 -32.10
CA GLY A 426 -16.11 -100.72 -32.58
C GLY A 426 -16.66 -99.33 -32.20
N ASN A 427 -15.90 -98.52 -31.45
CA ASN A 427 -16.27 -97.14 -31.07
C ASN A 427 -15.65 -96.05 -31.97
N GLY A 428 -15.32 -96.39 -33.23
CA GLY A 428 -14.72 -95.47 -34.20
C GLY A 428 -15.66 -94.33 -34.62
N LEU A 429 -15.10 -93.13 -34.84
CA LEU A 429 -15.87 -91.94 -35.18
C LEU A 429 -16.51 -92.06 -36.58
N ILE A 430 -17.85 -91.95 -36.68
CA ILE A 430 -18.52 -91.93 -37.98
C ILE A 430 -18.43 -90.52 -38.57
N MET A 431 -17.67 -90.39 -39.66
CA MET A 431 -17.40 -89.12 -40.34
C MET A 431 -18.21 -89.02 -41.64
N ILE A 432 -19.33 -88.28 -41.60
CA ILE A 432 -20.16 -88.02 -42.78
C ILE A 432 -19.67 -86.74 -43.46
N GLY A 433 -19.19 -86.84 -44.70
CA GLY A 433 -18.79 -85.67 -45.51
C GLY A 433 -17.47 -85.01 -45.09
N ALA A 434 -16.56 -85.70 -44.41
CA ALA A 434 -15.36 -85.05 -43.84
C ALA A 434 -14.24 -84.71 -44.85
N LYS A 435 -14.25 -85.28 -46.07
CA LYS A 435 -13.30 -84.94 -47.15
C LYS A 435 -14.00 -84.41 -48.42
N THR A 436 -15.28 -84.04 -48.32
CA THR A 436 -16.05 -83.36 -49.35
C THR A 436 -16.70 -82.11 -48.74
N GLY A 437 -16.94 -81.04 -49.51
CA GLY A 437 -17.38 -79.76 -48.96
C GLY A 437 -18.90 -79.67 -48.66
N GLY A 438 -19.26 -79.02 -47.55
CA GLY A 438 -20.63 -78.63 -47.18
C GLY A 438 -20.70 -78.01 -45.78
N THR A 439 -21.68 -77.13 -45.51
CA THR A 439 -21.79 -76.38 -44.23
C THR A 439 -23.10 -76.57 -43.46
N GLU A 440 -24.11 -77.22 -44.06
CA GLU A 440 -25.43 -77.42 -43.45
C GLU A 440 -25.75 -78.91 -43.27
N ILE A 441 -26.22 -79.29 -42.09
CA ILE A 441 -26.92 -80.56 -41.86
C ILE A 441 -28.41 -80.23 -41.68
N ASN A 442 -29.18 -80.40 -42.75
CA ASN A 442 -30.59 -80.03 -42.76
C ASN A 442 -31.45 -81.03 -41.96
N LEU A 443 -32.16 -80.54 -40.93
CA LEU A 443 -33.01 -81.34 -40.06
C LEU A 443 -34.52 -81.17 -40.32
N LEU A 444 -34.93 -80.74 -41.52
CA LEU A 444 -36.32 -80.90 -41.96
C LEU A 444 -36.63 -82.39 -42.19
N ASN A 445 -37.88 -82.80 -42.04
CA ASN A 445 -38.31 -84.11 -42.54
C ASN A 445 -38.67 -84.02 -44.03
N LYS A 446 -39.02 -85.15 -44.66
CA LYS A 446 -39.40 -85.20 -46.10
C LYS A 446 -40.60 -84.31 -46.49
N ASP A 447 -41.33 -83.77 -45.51
CA ASP A 447 -42.52 -82.91 -45.69
C ASP A 447 -42.22 -81.45 -45.26
N SER A 448 -40.95 -81.07 -45.14
CA SER A 448 -40.46 -79.74 -44.75
C SER A 448 -41.00 -79.18 -43.43
N LYS A 449 -41.44 -80.05 -42.51
CA LYS A 449 -41.86 -79.64 -41.16
C LYS A 449 -40.65 -79.51 -40.24
N VAL A 450 -40.63 -78.42 -39.47
CA VAL A 450 -39.66 -78.21 -38.38
C VAL A 450 -39.83 -79.30 -37.31
N ARG A 451 -38.70 -79.76 -36.76
CA ARG A 451 -38.64 -80.74 -35.66
C ARG A 451 -38.23 -80.03 -34.37
N THR A 452 -38.89 -80.35 -33.26
CA THR A 452 -38.47 -79.87 -31.94
C THR A 452 -37.16 -80.53 -31.53
N LEU A 453 -36.16 -79.74 -31.13
CA LEU A 453 -34.93 -80.26 -30.54
C LEU A 453 -35.12 -80.41 -29.01
N SER A 454 -35.43 -81.62 -28.58
CA SER A 454 -35.65 -81.98 -27.16
C SER A 454 -34.51 -82.83 -26.62
N GLY A 455 -34.22 -82.73 -25.32
CA GLY A 455 -33.08 -83.41 -24.68
C GLY A 455 -31.83 -82.53 -24.51
N LEU A 456 -31.94 -81.23 -24.82
CA LEU A 456 -30.92 -80.23 -24.48
C LEU A 456 -30.77 -80.06 -22.96
N LYS A 457 -29.54 -79.86 -22.51
CA LYS A 457 -29.16 -79.51 -21.14
C LYS A 457 -29.23 -77.98 -20.95
N ASP A 458 -29.52 -77.49 -19.74
CA ASP A 458 -29.48 -76.05 -19.42
C ASP A 458 -28.12 -75.46 -19.84
N GLY A 459 -28.13 -74.55 -20.83
CA GLY A 459 -26.92 -73.92 -21.36
C GLY A 459 -26.25 -72.98 -20.36
N THR A 460 -24.92 -72.95 -20.36
CA THR A 460 -24.11 -72.13 -19.48
C THR A 460 -24.33 -70.65 -19.79
N VAL A 461 -24.84 -69.86 -18.83
CA VAL A 461 -24.99 -68.41 -19.00
C VAL A 461 -23.66 -67.72 -18.69
N SER A 462 -22.83 -67.58 -19.72
CA SER A 462 -21.58 -66.82 -19.72
C SER A 462 -21.44 -66.02 -21.01
N SER A 463 -20.51 -65.06 -21.05
CA SER A 463 -20.27 -64.19 -22.21
C SER A 463 -19.62 -64.89 -23.42
N ILE A 464 -19.34 -66.19 -23.36
CA ILE A 464 -18.69 -66.98 -24.43
C ILE A 464 -19.43 -68.27 -24.79
N SER A 465 -20.59 -68.53 -24.20
CA SER A 465 -21.33 -69.78 -24.43
C SER A 465 -21.96 -69.81 -25.83
N THR A 466 -21.70 -70.90 -26.56
CA THR A 466 -22.42 -71.25 -27.80
C THR A 466 -23.49 -72.32 -27.56
N GLU A 467 -23.76 -72.65 -26.29
CA GLU A 467 -24.80 -73.58 -25.87
C GLU A 467 -26.20 -72.92 -25.93
N ALA A 468 -27.24 -73.70 -26.17
CA ALA A 468 -28.62 -73.18 -26.19
C ALA A 468 -29.15 -72.94 -24.76
N ILE A 469 -29.64 -71.73 -24.48
CA ILE A 469 -30.29 -71.38 -23.20
C ILE A 469 -31.73 -71.90 -23.11
N THR A 470 -32.27 -72.07 -21.89
CA THR A 470 -33.63 -72.56 -21.64
C THR A 470 -34.54 -71.49 -21.05
N GLY A 471 -35.85 -71.61 -21.28
CA GLY A 471 -36.85 -70.62 -20.84
C GLY A 471 -36.93 -70.40 -19.32
N LYS A 472 -36.41 -71.34 -18.52
CA LYS A 472 -36.27 -71.23 -17.06
C LYS A 472 -35.35 -70.06 -16.67
N GLN A 473 -34.25 -69.86 -17.40
CA GLN A 473 -33.17 -68.93 -17.04
C GLN A 473 -33.57 -67.45 -17.18
N LEU A 474 -34.65 -67.14 -17.92
CA LEU A 474 -35.13 -65.77 -18.13
C LEU A 474 -36.08 -65.26 -17.02
N TYR A 475 -36.77 -66.17 -16.32
CA TYR A 475 -37.79 -65.82 -15.32
C TYR A 475 -37.20 -65.37 -13.97
N GLU A 476 -36.06 -65.96 -13.56
CA GLU A 476 -35.40 -65.64 -12.28
C GLU A 476 -34.86 -64.20 -12.25
N THR A 477 -34.36 -63.68 -13.37
CA THR A 477 -33.74 -62.35 -13.45
C THR A 477 -34.72 -61.22 -13.16
N ASN A 478 -35.89 -61.23 -13.79
CA ASN A 478 -36.86 -60.12 -13.68
C ASN A 478 -37.53 -60.04 -12.30
N SER A 479 -37.61 -61.16 -11.58
CA SER A 479 -38.23 -61.22 -10.24
C SER A 479 -37.43 -60.45 -9.19
N LYS A 480 -36.10 -60.43 -9.28
CA LYS A 480 -35.21 -59.74 -8.33
C LYS A 480 -35.21 -58.22 -8.46
N VAL A 481 -35.52 -57.68 -9.64
CA VAL A 481 -35.49 -56.21 -9.86
C VAL A 481 -36.62 -55.50 -9.11
N ALA A 482 -37.74 -56.19 -8.85
CA ALA A 482 -38.90 -55.60 -8.17
C ALA A 482 -38.71 -55.42 -6.66
N GLU A 483 -37.81 -56.19 -6.05
CA GLU A 483 -37.57 -56.19 -4.61
C GLU A 483 -36.85 -54.91 -4.13
N TYR A 484 -36.09 -54.26 -5.02
CA TYR A 484 -35.26 -53.08 -4.68
C TYR A 484 -36.01 -51.75 -4.53
N PHE A 485 -37.24 -51.61 -5.03
CA PHE A 485 -37.97 -50.33 -5.01
C PHE A 485 -38.80 -50.07 -3.74
N GLY A 486 -39.05 -51.10 -2.93
CA GLY A 486 -39.87 -50.99 -1.71
C GLY A 486 -41.32 -50.56 -1.98
N GLY A 487 -42.03 -50.12 -0.93
CA GLY A 487 -43.34 -49.46 -1.08
C GLY A 487 -44.47 -50.25 -1.75
N ASN A 488 -44.35 -51.59 -1.85
CA ASN A 488 -45.25 -52.56 -2.51
C ASN A 488 -45.08 -52.80 -4.04
N ALA A 489 -43.89 -52.60 -4.63
CA ALA A 489 -43.60 -52.99 -6.02
C ALA A 489 -43.49 -54.53 -6.23
N SER A 490 -43.81 -55.06 -7.44
CA SER A 490 -43.71 -56.51 -7.75
C SER A 490 -43.64 -56.85 -9.27
N TYR A 491 -43.14 -58.05 -9.64
CA TYR A 491 -43.18 -58.61 -11.01
C TYR A 491 -43.75 -60.05 -11.02
N LYS A 492 -44.79 -60.32 -11.81
CA LYS A 492 -45.47 -61.62 -11.88
C LYS A 492 -46.13 -61.86 -13.24
N ASP A 493 -46.11 -63.10 -13.72
CA ASP A 493 -46.69 -63.55 -15.00
C ASP A 493 -46.31 -62.66 -16.21
N GLY A 494 -45.08 -62.11 -16.19
CA GLY A 494 -44.55 -61.21 -17.22
C GLY A 494 -44.87 -59.71 -17.05
N LYS A 495 -45.49 -59.27 -15.94
CA LYS A 495 -46.01 -57.90 -15.73
C LYS A 495 -45.59 -57.27 -14.38
N TRP A 496 -45.64 -55.93 -14.28
CA TRP A 496 -45.08 -55.07 -13.20
C TRP A 496 -46.14 -54.37 -12.30
N THR A 497 -45.73 -53.80 -11.14
CA THR A 497 -46.57 -53.02 -10.17
C THR A 497 -45.78 -51.94 -9.39
N ASP A 498 -46.41 -50.80 -9.04
CA ASP A 498 -45.78 -49.53 -8.55
C ASP A 498 -45.88 -49.23 -7.01
N PRO A 499 -44.98 -48.38 -6.41
CA PRO A 499 -44.87 -48.13 -4.95
C PRO A 499 -45.66 -46.92 -4.33
N THR A 500 -45.56 -46.65 -2.99
CA THR A 500 -46.20 -45.52 -2.22
C THR A 500 -45.55 -45.18 -0.84
N PHE A 501 -45.59 -43.92 -0.34
CA PHE A 501 -44.92 -43.36 0.88
C PHE A 501 -45.85 -42.51 1.83
N THR A 502 -45.44 -42.12 3.07
CA THR A 502 -46.28 -41.40 4.11
C THR A 502 -45.45 -40.50 5.09
N VAL A 503 -45.93 -39.29 5.51
CA VAL A 503 -45.22 -38.27 6.37
C VAL A 503 -46.18 -37.42 7.27
N ASN A 504 -45.70 -36.78 8.36
CA ASN A 504 -46.48 -35.93 9.33
C ASN A 504 -46.14 -34.40 9.27
N VAL A 505 -47.11 -33.51 9.58
CA VAL A 505 -47.03 -32.02 9.49
C VAL A 505 -47.73 -31.31 10.68
N LEU A 506 -47.21 -30.19 11.20
CA LEU A 506 -47.80 -29.34 12.27
C LEU A 506 -48.72 -28.22 11.71
N LYS A 507 -49.74 -27.82 12.48
CA LYS A 507 -50.74 -26.77 12.16
C LYS A 507 -50.60 -25.52 13.03
N GLU A 508 -51.24 -24.42 12.61
CA GLU A 508 -51.27 -23.13 13.32
C GLU A 508 -51.91 -23.16 14.72
N ASP A 509 -52.58 -24.25 15.10
CA ASP A 509 -53.12 -24.48 16.46
C ASP A 509 -52.19 -25.30 17.38
N GLY A 510 -51.03 -25.75 16.87
CA GLY A 510 -50.06 -26.57 17.59
C GLY A 510 -50.25 -28.09 17.49
N SER A 511 -51.18 -28.59 16.66
CA SER A 511 -51.44 -30.03 16.46
C SER A 511 -50.82 -30.61 15.17
N THR A 512 -50.73 -31.95 15.02
CA THR A 512 -50.10 -32.62 13.85
C THR A 512 -51.05 -33.54 13.04
N GLU A 513 -50.80 -33.69 11.73
CA GLU A 513 -51.57 -34.52 10.76
C GLU A 513 -50.66 -35.33 9.81
N GLN A 514 -51.12 -36.48 9.28
CA GLN A 514 -50.36 -37.41 8.43
C GLN A 514 -50.88 -37.49 6.97
N LYS A 515 -49.99 -37.40 5.98
CA LYS A 515 -50.26 -37.40 4.51
C LYS A 515 -49.47 -38.46 3.73
N LYS A 516 -49.89 -38.79 2.50
CA LYS A 516 -49.31 -39.86 1.63
C LYS A 516 -48.89 -39.36 0.24
N TYR A 517 -47.83 -39.94 -0.32
CA TYR A 517 -47.18 -39.49 -1.57
C TYR A 517 -46.76 -40.67 -2.45
N LYS A 518 -46.69 -40.47 -3.78
CA LYS A 518 -46.33 -41.50 -4.78
C LYS A 518 -44.87 -41.45 -5.24
N ASN A 519 -44.20 -40.32 -5.04
CA ASN A 519 -42.76 -40.15 -5.23
C ASN A 519 -42.15 -39.53 -3.96
N VAL A 520 -40.82 -39.50 -3.87
CA VAL A 520 -40.08 -39.03 -2.68
C VAL A 520 -40.01 -37.50 -2.57
N ALA A 521 -40.13 -36.77 -3.68
CA ALA A 521 -39.95 -35.31 -3.69
C ALA A 521 -41.12 -34.57 -3.04
N ASP A 522 -42.36 -34.94 -3.35
CA ASP A 522 -43.56 -34.28 -2.81
C ASP A 522 -43.70 -34.45 -1.29
N ALA A 523 -43.13 -35.53 -0.74
CA ALA A 523 -43.21 -35.90 0.67
C ALA A 523 -42.39 -34.99 1.61
N LEU A 524 -41.37 -34.30 1.08
CA LEU A 524 -40.46 -33.46 1.87
C LEU A 524 -40.89 -31.98 1.94
N ASN A 525 -41.76 -31.53 1.03
CA ASN A 525 -42.13 -30.11 0.91
C ASN A 525 -43.10 -29.66 2.03
N ASP A 526 -43.98 -30.57 2.47
CA ASP A 526 -45.04 -30.31 3.47
C ASP A 526 -44.48 -30.14 4.92
N VAL A 527 -43.27 -30.63 5.20
CA VAL A 527 -42.62 -30.53 6.54
C VAL A 527 -42.09 -29.11 6.83
N SER A 528 -41.87 -28.31 5.80
CA SER A 528 -41.29 -26.96 5.91
C SER A 528 -42.18 -25.94 6.65
N GLY A 529 -43.51 -26.05 6.50
CA GLY A 529 -44.47 -25.07 7.06
C GLY A 529 -44.64 -25.10 8.58
N SER A 530 -44.06 -26.09 9.27
CA SER A 530 -44.31 -26.37 10.70
C SER A 530 -43.52 -25.49 11.68
N PHE A 531 -42.61 -24.62 11.21
CA PHE A 531 -41.76 -23.81 12.07
C PHE A 531 -42.23 -22.35 12.29
N THR A 532 -43.29 -21.91 11.60
CA THR A 532 -43.73 -20.50 11.62
C THR A 532 -44.68 -20.15 12.78
N THR A 533 -45.28 -21.14 13.44
CA THR A 533 -46.34 -20.96 14.46
C THR A 533 -45.83 -20.55 15.86
N VAL A 534 -44.52 -20.53 16.10
CA VAL A 534 -43.95 -20.48 17.47
C VAL A 534 -43.60 -19.07 17.99
N VAL A 535 -43.63 -18.00 17.16
CA VAL A 535 -42.88 -16.76 17.48
C VAL A 535 -43.68 -15.54 17.97
N GLU A 536 -44.87 -15.22 17.48
CA GLU A 536 -45.32 -13.81 17.55
C GLU A 536 -46.08 -13.36 18.81
N ASN A 537 -47.26 -13.93 19.08
CA ASN A 537 -48.38 -13.12 19.60
C ASN A 537 -48.66 -13.23 21.11
N ASN A 538 -48.14 -12.29 21.92
CA ASN A 538 -48.81 -11.85 23.17
C ASN A 538 -48.28 -10.53 23.76
N LEU A 539 -49.18 -9.66 24.27
CA LEU A 539 -48.87 -8.27 24.69
C LEU A 539 -48.85 -8.00 26.20
N VAL A 540 -49.18 -9.01 27.02
CA VAL A 540 -48.90 -8.99 28.46
C VAL A 540 -48.04 -10.21 28.77
N GLN A 541 -46.84 -9.99 29.30
CA GLN A 541 -45.86 -11.04 29.55
C GLN A 541 -45.37 -10.92 30.99
N GLN A 542 -45.58 -11.95 31.80
CA GLN A 542 -44.96 -12.06 33.11
C GLN A 542 -43.56 -12.66 32.91
N GLU A 543 -42.53 -11.97 33.43
CA GLU A 543 -41.18 -12.51 33.43
C GLU A 543 -41.13 -13.78 34.28
N SER A 544 -40.62 -14.87 33.72
CA SER A 544 -40.53 -16.17 34.38
C SER A 544 -39.54 -16.13 35.54
N SER A 545 -40.04 -16.30 36.77
CA SER A 545 -39.23 -16.56 37.97
C SER A 545 -39.26 -18.06 38.29
N GLU A 546 -38.10 -18.64 38.57
CA GLU A 546 -37.92 -20.10 38.76
C GLU A 546 -38.15 -20.55 40.21
N THR A 547 -38.46 -19.63 41.12
CA THR A 547 -38.74 -19.89 42.54
C THR A 547 -40.24 -19.80 42.86
N LYS A 548 -40.72 -20.67 43.76
CA LYS A 548 -42.15 -20.83 44.10
C LYS A 548 -42.72 -19.73 45.02
N ASP A 549 -42.12 -18.56 45.04
CA ASP A 549 -42.48 -17.38 45.83
C ASP A 549 -43.21 -16.28 45.01
N GLY A 550 -43.47 -16.52 43.72
CA GLY A 550 -44.56 -15.86 42.98
C GLY A 550 -44.34 -14.37 42.65
N ASN A 551 -43.09 -13.95 42.54
CA ASN A 551 -42.65 -12.55 42.50
C ASN A 551 -42.17 -12.05 41.12
N GLY A 552 -42.43 -12.80 40.04
CA GLY A 552 -42.11 -12.40 38.66
C GLY A 552 -42.87 -11.15 38.20
N ARG A 553 -42.16 -10.16 37.64
CA ARG A 553 -42.75 -8.87 37.22
C ARG A 553 -43.69 -9.06 36.03
N ILE A 554 -44.87 -8.46 36.11
CA ILE A 554 -45.82 -8.42 34.99
C ILE A 554 -45.47 -7.20 34.12
N THR A 555 -45.18 -7.45 32.84
CA THR A 555 -44.96 -6.39 31.85
C THR A 555 -46.19 -6.28 30.94
N ILE A 556 -46.69 -5.07 30.74
CA ILE A 556 -47.84 -4.76 29.89
C ILE A 556 -47.32 -3.89 28.74
N GLY A 557 -47.49 -4.36 27.51
CA GLY A 557 -47.08 -3.63 26.31
C GLY A 557 -45.56 -3.54 26.06
N ALA A 558 -44.70 -4.26 26.80
CA ALA A 558 -43.25 -4.09 26.73
C ALA A 558 -42.59 -4.38 25.36
N LYS A 559 -43.29 -5.05 24.43
CA LYS A 559 -42.85 -5.27 23.04
C LYS A 559 -43.56 -4.37 22.01
N THR A 560 -44.26 -3.32 22.46
CA THR A 560 -45.04 -2.38 21.64
C THR A 560 -44.93 -0.94 22.16
N GLY A 561 -45.00 0.06 21.28
CA GLY A 561 -44.91 1.47 21.67
C GLY A 561 -46.22 2.05 22.22
N GLY A 562 -46.10 2.96 23.20
CA GLY A 562 -47.20 3.77 23.74
C GLY A 562 -46.79 4.48 25.04
N THR A 563 -47.22 5.72 25.24
CA THR A 563 -46.88 6.53 26.43
C THR A 563 -48.01 6.62 27.47
N GLU A 564 -49.16 6.01 27.20
CA GLU A 564 -50.34 6.02 28.07
C GLU A 564 -50.83 4.58 28.26
N ILE A 565 -51.04 4.17 29.51
CA ILE A 565 -51.84 2.98 29.85
C ILE A 565 -53.18 3.49 30.36
N ASN A 566 -54.18 3.51 29.48
CA ASN A 566 -55.50 4.02 29.82
C ASN A 566 -56.26 3.01 30.70
N LEU A 567 -56.60 3.42 31.93
CA LEU A 567 -57.30 2.60 32.92
C LEU A 567 -58.74 3.04 33.15
N LEU A 568 -59.34 3.86 32.26
CA LEU A 568 -60.76 4.16 32.30
C LEU A 568 -61.59 2.90 32.03
N ASN A 569 -62.78 2.80 32.63
CA ASN A 569 -63.71 1.71 32.34
C ASN A 569 -64.48 1.96 31.02
N LYS A 570 -65.34 1.02 30.60
CA LYS A 570 -66.10 1.14 29.33
C LYS A 570 -67.08 2.33 29.25
N GLU A 571 -67.27 3.06 30.36
CA GLU A 571 -68.09 4.27 30.47
C GLU A 571 -67.22 5.53 30.59
N SER A 572 -65.92 5.43 30.29
CA SER A 572 -64.91 6.48 30.45
C SER A 572 -64.76 7.02 31.88
N LYS A 573 -65.18 6.26 32.90
CA LYS A 573 -64.99 6.62 34.31
C LYS A 573 -63.63 6.18 34.82
N GLU A 574 -63.02 7.03 35.62
CA GLU A 574 -61.77 6.78 36.34
C GLU A 574 -61.87 5.53 37.23
N ARG A 575 -60.82 4.72 37.26
CA ARG A 575 -60.67 3.61 38.20
C ARG A 575 -59.67 4.00 39.29
N THR A 576 -60.03 3.77 40.54
CA THR A 576 -59.09 3.90 41.67
C THR A 576 -58.00 2.83 41.57
N LEU A 577 -56.73 3.26 41.51
CA LEU A 577 -55.59 2.36 41.56
C LEU A 577 -55.21 2.06 43.03
N SER A 578 -56.00 1.21 43.68
CA SER A 578 -55.78 0.79 45.07
C SER A 578 -54.74 -0.33 45.19
N GLY A 579 -53.98 -0.36 46.28
CA GLY A 579 -52.89 -1.34 46.50
C GLY A 579 -51.49 -0.79 46.19
N LEU A 580 -51.38 0.48 45.80
CA LEU A 580 -50.12 1.19 45.69
C LEU A 580 -49.44 1.37 47.06
N LYS A 581 -48.13 1.16 47.10
CA LYS A 581 -47.25 1.49 48.23
C LYS A 581 -46.93 2.99 48.19
N ASP A 582 -46.67 3.62 49.34
CA ASP A 582 -46.21 5.01 49.41
C ASP A 582 -44.96 5.21 48.51
N GLY A 583 -45.09 6.00 47.45
CA GLY A 583 -44.04 6.24 46.48
C GLY A 583 -42.90 7.11 47.04
N THR A 584 -41.68 6.87 46.58
CA THR A 584 -40.49 7.60 47.00
C THR A 584 -40.59 9.07 46.59
N ILE A 585 -40.44 10.01 47.53
CA ILE A 585 -40.45 11.45 47.22
C ILE A 585 -39.01 11.89 46.92
N SER A 586 -38.65 11.93 45.64
CA SER A 586 -37.39 12.49 45.15
C SER A 586 -37.60 13.22 43.82
N ALA A 587 -36.65 14.04 43.40
CA ALA A 587 -36.72 14.78 42.13
C ALA A 587 -36.65 13.88 40.87
N THR A 588 -36.41 12.57 41.03
CA THR A 588 -36.28 11.59 39.94
C THR A 588 -37.28 10.42 40.05
N SER A 589 -38.17 10.44 41.04
CA SER A 589 -39.12 9.36 41.25
C SER A 589 -40.21 9.33 40.18
N THR A 590 -40.42 8.15 39.61
CA THR A 590 -41.55 7.84 38.70
C THR A 590 -42.63 7.01 39.42
N GLU A 591 -42.53 6.86 40.74
CA GLU A 591 -43.50 6.12 41.56
C GLU A 591 -44.73 6.99 41.88
N ALA A 592 -45.92 6.38 41.90
CA ALA A 592 -47.14 7.07 42.27
C ALA A 592 -47.19 7.39 43.78
N ILE A 593 -47.44 8.65 44.14
CA ILE A 593 -47.62 9.08 45.53
C ILE A 593 -49.02 8.74 46.06
N THR A 594 -49.13 8.46 47.36
CA THR A 594 -50.40 8.18 48.03
C THR A 594 -50.98 9.44 48.70
N GLY A 595 -52.31 9.47 48.92
CA GLY A 595 -52.97 10.59 49.58
C GLY A 595 -52.46 10.89 51.01
N LYS A 596 -51.85 9.90 51.66
CA LYS A 596 -51.16 10.04 52.96
C LYS A 596 -49.97 11.00 52.91
N GLN A 597 -49.28 11.08 51.77
CA GLN A 597 -48.08 11.89 51.60
C GLN A 597 -48.38 13.38 51.42
N LEU A 598 -49.50 13.71 50.75
CA LEU A 598 -49.89 15.09 50.46
C LEU A 598 -50.35 15.85 51.73
N TYR A 599 -51.05 15.18 52.65
CA TYR A 599 -51.52 15.77 53.91
C TYR A 599 -50.37 16.25 54.84
N GLY A 600 -49.16 15.71 54.68
CA GLY A 600 -47.99 16.10 55.48
C GLY A 600 -47.36 17.46 55.11
N VAL A 601 -47.70 18.01 53.94
CA VAL A 601 -47.16 19.29 53.44
C VAL A 601 -47.94 20.48 54.02
N ASP A 602 -49.27 20.38 54.03
CA ASP A 602 -50.21 21.45 54.41
C ASP A 602 -49.95 22.00 55.83
N LYS A 603 -49.62 21.12 56.77
CA LYS A 603 -49.37 21.47 58.18
C LYS A 603 -48.16 22.39 58.42
N LYS A 604 -47.20 22.47 57.49
CA LYS A 604 -45.93 23.23 57.69
C LYS A 604 -46.04 24.72 57.35
N LEU A 605 -47.13 25.16 56.71
CA LEU A 605 -47.26 26.54 56.21
C LEU A 605 -47.67 27.55 57.31
N SER A 606 -48.12 27.08 58.47
CA SER A 606 -48.70 27.92 59.53
C SER A 606 -47.68 28.67 60.42
N ASP A 607 -46.43 28.23 60.51
CA ASP A 607 -45.47 28.74 61.52
C ASP A 607 -44.72 30.01 61.09
N VAL A 608 -44.72 30.32 59.78
CA VAL A 608 -43.91 31.41 59.18
C VAL A 608 -44.40 32.81 59.58
N SER A 609 -45.66 32.95 59.97
CA SER A 609 -46.29 34.25 60.24
C SER A 609 -45.76 34.99 61.48
N THR A 610 -45.00 34.30 62.35
CA THR A 610 -44.64 34.81 63.70
C THR A 610 -43.32 35.58 63.75
N ASN A 611 -42.48 35.52 62.71
CA ASN A 611 -41.11 36.08 62.73
C ASN A 611 -41.01 37.55 62.26
N VAL A 612 -42.11 38.17 61.83
CA VAL A 612 -42.09 39.49 61.16
C VAL A 612 -42.01 40.66 62.15
N ASP A 613 -42.51 40.50 63.38
CA ASP A 613 -42.69 41.62 64.32
C ASP A 613 -41.39 42.08 65.03
N ASP A 614 -40.40 41.19 65.25
CA ASP A 614 -39.12 41.55 65.92
C ASP A 614 -38.25 42.52 65.08
N LEU A 615 -38.49 42.57 63.76
CA LEU A 615 -37.68 43.35 62.84
C LEU A 615 -37.88 44.87 63.01
N SER A 616 -39.05 45.29 63.50
CA SER A 616 -39.44 46.71 63.52
C SER A 616 -38.70 47.58 64.55
N VAL A 617 -38.07 46.98 65.57
CA VAL A 617 -37.36 47.71 66.63
C VAL A 617 -35.94 48.10 66.21
N ARG A 618 -35.27 47.26 65.42
CA ARG A 618 -33.83 47.43 65.07
C ARG A 618 -33.58 48.61 64.12
N VAL A 619 -34.59 49.00 63.35
CA VAL A 619 -34.52 50.07 62.33
C VAL A 619 -34.32 51.47 62.93
N ALA A 620 -34.81 51.72 64.15
CA ALA A 620 -34.77 53.06 64.75
C ALA A 620 -33.35 53.52 65.13
N GLN A 621 -32.50 52.60 65.59
CA GLN A 621 -31.13 52.92 66.03
C GLN A 621 -30.21 53.29 64.85
N SER A 622 -30.38 52.66 63.69
CA SER A 622 -29.50 52.85 62.52
C SER A 622 -29.50 54.27 61.95
N LYS A 623 -30.52 55.10 62.25
CA LYS A 623 -30.65 56.45 61.68
C LYS A 623 -29.57 57.43 62.16
N VAL A 624 -29.11 57.30 63.41
CA VAL A 624 -28.18 58.28 64.03
C VAL A 624 -26.74 58.04 63.59
N ASP A 625 -26.32 56.78 63.44
CA ASP A 625 -24.95 56.44 63.07
C ASP A 625 -24.60 56.83 61.62
N ILE A 626 -25.61 56.87 60.73
CA ILE A 626 -25.47 57.21 59.30
C ILE A 626 -24.96 58.66 59.09
N GLU A 627 -25.48 59.64 59.84
CA GLU A 627 -25.07 61.05 59.67
C GLU A 627 -23.60 61.29 60.05
N LYS A 628 -23.10 60.56 61.06
CA LYS A 628 -21.70 60.67 61.52
C LYS A 628 -20.72 60.03 60.55
N ILE A 629 -21.11 58.94 59.90
CA ILE A 629 -20.33 58.27 58.85
C ILE A 629 -20.18 59.21 57.64
N GLY A 630 -21.27 59.82 57.18
CA GLY A 630 -21.28 60.64 55.95
C GLY A 630 -20.23 61.76 55.92
N LYS A 631 -19.99 62.46 57.04
CA LYS A 631 -19.00 63.54 57.12
C LYS A 631 -17.55 63.05 57.01
N ASN A 632 -17.19 61.99 57.73
CA ASN A 632 -15.81 61.48 57.72
C ASN A 632 -15.44 60.90 56.35
N THR A 633 -16.39 60.23 55.68
CA THR A 633 -16.16 59.64 54.36
C THR A 633 -15.91 60.70 53.28
N SER A 634 -16.53 61.89 53.35
CA SER A 634 -16.27 62.98 52.40
C SER A 634 -14.79 63.44 52.40
N THR A 635 -14.14 63.54 53.57
CA THR A 635 -12.74 64.02 53.65
C THR A 635 -11.73 63.02 53.07
N TYR A 636 -11.93 61.72 53.26
CA TYR A 636 -10.98 60.69 52.79
C TYR A 636 -11.07 60.40 51.28
N LEU A 637 -12.13 60.87 50.59
CA LEU A 637 -12.33 60.64 49.16
C LEU A 637 -11.69 61.71 48.25
N GLY A 638 -11.20 62.82 48.82
CA GLY A 638 -10.54 63.92 48.10
C GLY A 638 -11.44 65.13 47.82
N ASP A 639 -10.86 66.19 47.25
CA ASP A 639 -11.57 67.45 47.00
C ASP A 639 -12.76 67.28 46.04
N GLY A 640 -13.94 67.75 46.48
CA GLY A 640 -15.15 67.88 45.66
C GLY A 640 -16.38 67.08 46.10
N VAL A 641 -16.26 66.21 47.12
CA VAL A 641 -17.29 65.25 47.59
C VAL A 641 -18.19 65.82 48.69
N ASP A 642 -19.52 65.64 48.57
CA ASP A 642 -20.49 65.90 49.64
C ASP A 642 -21.53 64.78 49.71
N LEU A 643 -21.35 63.84 50.65
CA LEU A 643 -22.25 62.70 50.83
C LEU A 643 -23.59 63.05 51.49
N VAL A 644 -23.70 64.20 52.15
CA VAL A 644 -24.97 64.66 52.77
C VAL A 644 -25.86 65.33 51.70
N ALA A 645 -25.25 66.01 50.72
CA ALA A 645 -25.93 66.57 49.55
C ALA A 645 -26.00 65.62 48.34
N GLY A 646 -25.50 64.38 48.44
CA GLY A 646 -25.56 63.36 47.39
C GLY A 646 -24.58 63.55 46.22
N LYS A 647 -23.50 64.32 46.41
CA LYS A 647 -22.49 64.63 45.39
C LYS A 647 -21.28 63.69 45.49
N ALA A 648 -21.14 62.83 44.49
CA ALA A 648 -20.07 61.83 44.39
C ALA A 648 -18.69 62.42 44.00
N PRO A 649 -17.56 61.73 44.29
CA PRO A 649 -16.23 62.08 43.80
C PRO A 649 -16.10 61.99 42.28
N THR A 650 -14.93 62.36 41.75
CA THR A 650 -14.58 62.16 40.33
C THR A 650 -13.08 61.87 40.18
N TYR A 651 -12.76 60.66 39.73
CA TYR A 651 -11.42 60.18 39.43
C TYR A 651 -11.31 59.94 37.92
N LYS A 652 -10.18 60.27 37.28
CA LYS A 652 -10.04 60.19 35.81
C LYS A 652 -8.94 59.18 35.42
N ILE A 653 -9.32 58.06 34.81
CA ILE A 653 -8.40 56.99 34.36
C ILE A 653 -8.64 56.74 32.87
N GLN A 654 -7.60 56.87 32.04
CA GLN A 654 -7.69 56.80 30.57
C GLN A 654 -8.87 57.62 29.99
N GLU A 655 -8.92 58.90 30.37
CA GLU A 655 -9.97 59.88 30.06
C GLU A 655 -11.40 59.59 30.57
N LYS A 656 -11.75 58.36 30.92
CA LYS A 656 -13.02 58.02 31.58
C LYS A 656 -13.05 58.55 33.02
N SER A 657 -14.22 59.09 33.39
CA SER A 657 -14.51 59.59 34.74
C SER A 657 -15.22 58.52 35.57
N TYR A 658 -14.73 58.28 36.79
CA TYR A 658 -15.25 57.32 37.74
C TYR A 658 -15.69 58.04 39.01
N ASN A 659 -16.89 57.75 39.50
CA ASN A 659 -17.52 58.49 40.59
C ASN A 659 -17.43 57.80 41.97
N ASN A 660 -16.59 56.78 42.10
CA ASN A 660 -16.28 56.10 43.36
C ASN A 660 -14.92 55.40 43.26
N VAL A 661 -14.26 55.21 44.42
CA VAL A 661 -12.90 54.68 44.50
C VAL A 661 -12.82 53.25 43.98
N GLY A 662 -13.81 52.41 44.29
CA GLY A 662 -13.87 51.03 43.80
C GLY A 662 -13.88 50.96 42.27
N ALA A 663 -14.77 51.72 41.62
CA ALA A 663 -14.83 51.79 40.16
C ALA A 663 -13.57 52.42 39.54
N ALA A 664 -12.92 53.37 40.21
CA ALA A 664 -11.65 53.94 39.74
C ALA A 664 -10.50 52.92 39.81
N PHE A 665 -10.40 52.16 40.91
CA PHE A 665 -9.45 51.04 41.01
C PHE A 665 -9.79 49.89 40.07
N ILE A 666 -11.08 49.60 39.80
CA ILE A 666 -11.48 48.67 38.72
C ILE A 666 -11.13 49.25 37.34
N GLY A 667 -11.10 50.57 37.16
CA GLY A 667 -10.59 51.21 35.95
C GLY A 667 -9.08 51.08 35.79
N VAL A 668 -8.32 51.16 36.89
CA VAL A 668 -6.86 50.93 36.92
C VAL A 668 -6.54 49.44 36.75
N ASP A 669 -7.17 48.57 37.53
CA ASP A 669 -7.08 47.11 37.44
C ASP A 669 -7.53 46.60 36.08
N GLY A 670 -8.58 47.19 35.51
CA GLY A 670 -9.01 46.95 34.13
C GLY A 670 -7.99 47.43 33.10
N SER A 671 -7.31 48.56 33.34
CA SER A 671 -6.22 49.04 32.46
C SER A 671 -4.95 48.18 32.56
N ILE A 672 -4.63 47.71 33.77
CA ILE A 672 -3.53 46.79 34.06
C ILE A 672 -3.85 45.41 33.49
N THR A 673 -5.09 44.94 33.65
CA THR A 673 -5.61 43.71 33.04
C THR A 673 -5.61 43.83 31.52
N ASP A 674 -6.00 44.97 30.93
CA ASP A 674 -5.89 45.20 29.48
C ASP A 674 -4.43 45.12 29.00
N LEU A 675 -3.48 45.67 29.76
CA LEU A 675 -2.04 45.57 29.48
C LEU A 675 -1.53 44.14 29.66
N TYR A 676 -1.92 43.44 30.73
CA TYR A 676 -1.60 42.04 30.98
C TYR A 676 -2.24 41.12 29.94
N SER A 677 -3.45 41.39 29.46
CA SER A 677 -4.13 40.65 28.41
C SER A 677 -3.49 40.91 27.04
N LYS A 678 -3.04 42.15 26.75
CA LYS A 678 -2.26 42.47 25.54
C LYS A 678 -0.86 41.87 25.57
N LEU A 679 -0.23 41.76 26.75
CA LEU A 679 1.07 41.12 26.92
C LEU A 679 0.94 39.58 26.95
N ALA A 680 -0.14 39.05 27.51
CA ALA A 680 -0.46 37.62 27.53
C ALA A 680 -1.00 37.13 26.19
N SER A 681 -1.64 37.96 25.37
CA SER A 681 -1.98 37.61 23.98
C SER A 681 -0.72 37.52 23.12
N VAL A 682 0.29 38.38 23.35
CA VAL A 682 1.63 38.23 22.73
C VAL A 682 2.28 36.88 23.11
N ALA A 683 2.02 36.34 24.30
CA ALA A 683 2.45 34.99 24.68
C ALA A 683 1.53 33.86 24.14
N GLY A 684 0.21 34.09 24.11
CA GLY A 684 -0.82 33.11 23.75
C GLY A 684 -0.93 32.84 22.25
N ASP A 685 -0.74 33.87 21.43
CA ASP A 685 -0.75 33.84 19.97
C ASP A 685 0.65 33.64 19.37
N SER A 686 1.66 33.32 20.21
CA SER A 686 3.02 33.09 19.76
C SER A 686 3.08 32.04 18.64
N LEU A 687 3.76 32.38 17.55
CA LEU A 687 3.99 31.49 16.40
C LEU A 687 4.87 30.28 16.74
N VAL A 688 5.55 30.29 17.88
CA VAL A 688 6.30 29.13 18.41
C VAL A 688 5.87 28.87 19.85
N GLN A 689 5.41 27.65 20.13
CA GLN A 689 5.05 27.23 21.48
C GLN A 689 5.66 25.87 21.77
N GLN A 690 6.43 25.77 22.86
CA GLN A 690 6.74 24.49 23.45
C GLN A 690 5.58 24.09 24.36
N GLU A 691 4.94 22.96 24.04
CA GLU A 691 3.90 22.38 24.88
C GLU A 691 4.47 21.96 26.24
N ALA A 692 3.65 22.03 27.29
CA ALA A 692 4.04 21.53 28.60
C ALA A 692 4.32 20.02 28.50
N SER A 693 5.51 19.61 28.93
CA SER A 693 5.88 18.20 28.99
C SER A 693 5.06 17.52 30.09
N GLU A 694 4.23 16.54 29.72
CA GLU A 694 3.43 15.76 30.67
C GLU A 694 4.30 14.88 31.59
N THR A 695 5.56 14.71 31.21
CA THR A 695 6.61 13.96 31.91
C THR A 695 7.76 14.89 32.35
N LYS A 696 8.49 14.53 33.41
CA LYS A 696 9.59 15.36 33.97
C LYS A 696 10.87 15.40 33.12
N ASP A 697 10.85 14.80 31.93
CA ASP A 697 11.97 14.69 31.00
C ASP A 697 12.10 15.89 30.04
N GLY A 698 11.12 16.78 29.98
CA GLY A 698 11.21 18.01 29.19
C GLY A 698 11.05 17.80 27.68
N ASN A 699 10.36 16.72 27.29
CA ASN A 699 10.14 16.28 25.91
C ASN A 699 9.05 17.05 25.14
N GLY A 700 8.41 18.05 25.76
CA GLY A 700 7.25 18.77 25.22
C GLY A 700 7.46 19.28 23.80
N ARG A 701 6.49 19.03 22.92
CA ARG A 701 6.61 19.29 21.47
C ARG A 701 6.76 20.79 21.20
N ILE A 702 7.64 21.14 20.26
CA ILE A 702 7.73 22.50 19.73
C ILE A 702 6.79 22.58 18.53
N THR A 703 5.71 23.35 18.66
CA THR A 703 4.76 23.62 17.59
C THR A 703 5.07 24.95 16.93
N ILE A 704 4.91 25.02 15.61
CA ILE A 704 5.04 26.27 14.84
C ILE A 704 3.69 26.55 14.18
N GLY A 705 3.08 27.67 14.54
CA GLY A 705 1.82 28.13 13.95
C GLY A 705 0.55 27.45 14.43
N ALA A 706 0.60 26.51 15.38
CA ALA A 706 -0.52 25.63 15.71
C ALA A 706 -1.80 26.35 16.22
N LYS A 707 -1.68 27.58 16.75
CA LYS A 707 -2.81 28.40 17.21
C LYS A 707 -3.22 29.54 16.25
N VAL A 708 -2.55 29.68 15.11
CA VAL A 708 -2.88 30.71 14.10
C VAL A 708 -3.35 30.06 12.79
N GLY A 709 -4.19 30.76 12.03
CA GLY A 709 -4.63 30.27 10.72
C GLY A 709 -3.53 30.33 9.66
N GLY A 710 -3.54 29.42 8.69
CA GLY A 710 -2.56 29.38 7.59
C GLY A 710 -2.33 27.95 7.10
N THR A 711 -1.79 27.78 5.87
CA THR A 711 -1.63 26.45 5.24
C THR A 711 -0.24 26.16 4.71
N LYS A 712 0.72 27.09 4.85
CA LYS A 712 2.10 26.90 4.37
C LYS A 712 3.13 27.57 5.28
N ILE A 713 4.15 26.80 5.65
CA ILE A 713 5.40 27.30 6.22
C ILE A 713 6.40 27.49 5.07
N SER A 714 7.19 28.55 5.11
CA SER A 714 8.18 28.93 4.10
C SER A 714 9.55 29.14 4.75
N LEU A 715 10.55 28.48 4.17
CA LEU A 715 11.96 28.54 4.59
C LEU A 715 12.83 29.33 3.59
N LEU A 716 12.23 30.17 2.74
CA LEU A 716 12.97 31.00 1.79
C LEU A 716 13.67 32.17 2.50
N ASN A 717 14.94 32.45 2.19
CA ASN A 717 15.68 33.57 2.79
C ASN A 717 15.27 34.94 2.21
N LYS A 718 15.94 36.03 2.62
CA LYS A 718 15.63 37.40 2.16
C LYS A 718 15.72 37.61 0.65
N GLU A 719 16.47 36.74 -0.05
CA GLU A 719 16.66 36.75 -1.50
C GLU A 719 15.71 35.78 -2.22
N SER A 720 14.72 35.23 -1.50
CA SER A 720 13.82 34.15 -1.94
C SER A 720 14.53 32.84 -2.35
N LYS A 721 15.77 32.62 -1.88
CA LYS A 721 16.50 31.36 -2.11
C LYS A 721 16.11 30.29 -1.10
N GLU A 722 16.17 29.05 -1.57
CA GLU A 722 15.95 27.82 -0.79
C GLU A 722 17.04 27.61 0.27
N ARG A 723 16.75 26.73 1.24
CA ARG A 723 17.65 26.38 2.34
C ARG A 723 17.56 24.89 2.65
N THR A 724 18.70 24.30 3.02
CA THR A 724 18.78 22.93 3.53
C THR A 724 18.05 22.81 4.88
N LEU A 725 17.25 21.76 5.05
CA LEU A 725 16.76 21.35 6.38
C LEU A 725 17.74 20.32 6.97
N SER A 726 18.26 20.57 8.16
CA SER A 726 19.24 19.70 8.84
C SER A 726 18.81 19.36 10.27
N GLY A 727 19.53 18.45 10.92
CA GLY A 727 19.20 18.00 12.28
C GLY A 727 17.85 17.28 12.37
N LEU A 728 17.37 16.76 11.23
CA LEU A 728 16.18 15.94 11.14
C LEU A 728 16.53 14.50 11.53
N LYS A 729 15.74 13.93 12.44
CA LYS A 729 15.77 12.50 12.75
C LYS A 729 15.01 11.76 11.65
N ASP A 730 15.47 10.57 11.28
CA ASP A 730 14.77 9.67 10.35
C ASP A 730 13.26 9.57 10.70
N GLY A 731 12.42 9.93 9.73
CA GLY A 731 10.97 9.91 9.87
C GLY A 731 10.41 8.50 9.74
N THR A 732 9.34 8.19 10.45
CA THR A 732 8.65 6.90 10.38
C THR A 732 8.12 6.66 8.96
N VAL A 733 8.47 5.54 8.32
CA VAL A 733 8.05 5.23 6.94
C VAL A 733 6.85 4.27 6.98
N SER A 734 5.64 4.82 6.91
CA SER A 734 4.37 4.08 7.01
C SER A 734 3.24 4.78 6.26
N THR A 735 2.13 4.07 5.99
CA THR A 735 0.96 4.56 5.23
C THR A 735 0.26 5.79 5.81
N ILE A 736 0.50 6.13 7.07
CA ILE A 736 -0.12 7.26 7.79
C ILE A 736 0.88 8.33 8.23
N SER A 737 2.16 8.18 7.87
CA SER A 737 3.21 9.08 8.36
C SER A 737 3.10 10.49 7.78
N THR A 738 3.15 11.48 8.68
CA THR A 738 3.27 12.92 8.36
C THR A 738 4.66 13.45 8.71
N GLU A 739 5.63 12.56 8.92
CA GLU A 739 6.99 12.90 9.29
C GLU A 739 7.85 13.12 8.04
N ALA A 740 8.72 14.14 8.05
CA ALA A 740 9.67 14.37 6.97
C ALA A 740 10.70 13.23 6.92
N ILE A 741 11.05 12.78 5.71
CA ILE A 741 12.15 11.81 5.52
C ILE A 741 13.51 12.51 5.41
N THR A 742 14.57 11.80 5.76
CA THR A 742 15.95 12.27 5.58
C THR A 742 16.56 11.74 4.27
N GLY A 743 17.63 12.39 3.79
CA GLY A 743 18.39 11.91 2.64
C GLY A 743 18.97 10.50 2.84
N LYS A 744 19.22 10.08 4.08
CA LYS A 744 19.68 8.72 4.44
C LYS A 744 18.63 7.65 4.08
N GLN A 745 17.34 7.93 4.30
CA GLN A 745 16.26 6.99 4.01
C GLN A 745 16.01 6.83 2.51
N LEU A 746 16.15 7.92 1.75
CA LEU A 746 16.14 7.89 0.29
C LEU A 746 17.39 7.19 -0.27
N TYR A 747 18.56 7.38 0.35
CA TYR A 747 19.78 6.67 0.01
C TYR A 747 19.63 5.15 0.21
N GLU A 748 19.18 4.70 1.38
CA GLU A 748 18.93 3.27 1.67
C GLU A 748 17.97 2.65 0.64
N THR A 749 16.90 3.37 0.30
CA THR A 749 15.94 2.98 -0.75
C THR A 749 16.63 2.77 -2.10
N ASN A 750 17.37 3.77 -2.58
CA ASN A 750 18.03 3.70 -3.89
C ASN A 750 19.15 2.65 -3.93
N SER A 751 19.92 2.49 -2.85
CA SER A 751 20.93 1.43 -2.73
C SER A 751 20.31 0.03 -2.79
N LYS A 752 19.14 -0.18 -2.15
CA LYS A 752 18.41 -1.47 -2.23
C LYS A 752 17.89 -1.75 -3.64
N VAL A 753 17.40 -0.73 -4.35
CA VAL A 753 16.98 -0.86 -5.75
C VAL A 753 18.16 -1.19 -6.68
N ALA A 754 19.33 -0.59 -6.45
CA ALA A 754 20.56 -0.96 -7.15
C ALA A 754 20.97 -2.42 -6.89
N GLU A 755 20.95 -2.86 -5.62
CA GLU A 755 21.22 -4.24 -5.22
C GLU A 755 20.30 -5.24 -5.94
N TYR A 756 19.01 -4.94 -6.05
CA TYR A 756 18.02 -5.83 -6.69
C TYR A 756 18.09 -5.84 -8.23
N PHE A 757 18.60 -4.80 -8.87
CA PHE A 757 18.95 -4.88 -10.29
C PHE A 757 20.21 -5.72 -10.53
N GLY A 758 21.24 -5.55 -9.69
CA GLY A 758 22.54 -6.22 -9.85
C GLY A 758 23.32 -5.69 -11.06
N GLY A 759 24.21 -6.50 -11.64
CA GLY A 759 24.90 -6.16 -12.89
C GLY A 759 25.79 -4.90 -12.81
N ASN A 760 26.40 -4.65 -11.64
CA ASN A 760 27.13 -3.43 -11.28
C ASN A 760 26.30 -2.15 -11.13
N ALA A 761 24.96 -2.25 -11.01
CA ALA A 761 24.15 -1.12 -10.57
C ALA A 761 24.60 -0.67 -9.17
N ASN A 762 24.64 0.64 -8.96
CA ASN A 762 25.03 1.24 -7.69
C ASN A 762 24.30 2.58 -7.49
N TYR A 763 24.12 2.98 -6.23
CA TYR A 763 23.71 4.32 -5.86
C TYR A 763 24.67 4.86 -4.81
N LYS A 764 25.47 5.87 -5.17
CA LYS A 764 26.53 6.41 -4.32
C LYS A 764 26.63 7.92 -4.51
N ASP A 765 26.85 8.65 -3.41
CA ASP A 765 27.08 10.10 -3.40
C ASP A 765 25.97 10.92 -4.10
N GLY A 766 24.75 10.35 -4.17
CA GLY A 766 23.58 10.93 -4.84
C GLY A 766 23.37 10.50 -6.30
N GLU A 767 24.36 9.84 -6.90
CA GLU A 767 24.40 9.46 -8.31
C GLU A 767 24.08 7.96 -8.53
N TRP A 768 23.43 7.67 -9.66
CA TRP A 768 23.13 6.33 -10.13
C TRP A 768 24.20 5.81 -11.08
N THR A 769 24.59 4.55 -10.91
CA THR A 769 25.31 3.76 -11.92
C THR A 769 24.34 2.76 -12.54
N ASP A 770 24.17 2.81 -13.87
CA ASP A 770 23.23 1.93 -14.58
C ASP A 770 23.60 0.43 -14.45
N PRO A 771 22.62 -0.47 -14.25
CA PRO A 771 22.85 -1.90 -14.37
C PRO A 771 23.39 -2.26 -15.77
N THR A 772 24.12 -3.36 -15.83
CA THR A 772 24.56 -3.98 -17.07
C THR A 772 24.21 -5.46 -17.04
N PHE A 773 23.18 -5.84 -17.79
CA PHE A 773 22.73 -7.22 -17.95
C PHE A 773 23.50 -7.86 -19.10
N THR A 774 24.25 -8.93 -18.83
CA THR A 774 24.96 -9.70 -19.86
C THR A 774 24.12 -10.93 -20.21
N VAL A 775 23.86 -11.14 -21.51
CA VAL A 775 23.06 -12.25 -22.01
C VAL A 775 23.78 -12.85 -23.23
N ASN A 776 24.02 -14.16 -23.21
CA ASN A 776 24.37 -14.95 -24.38
C ASN A 776 23.14 -14.96 -25.32
N VAL A 777 23.29 -14.40 -26.51
CA VAL A 777 22.28 -14.39 -27.58
C VAL A 777 22.70 -15.39 -28.65
N LEU A 778 21.78 -16.26 -29.06
CA LEU A 778 21.99 -17.20 -30.15
C LEU A 778 21.83 -16.50 -31.51
N LYS A 779 22.72 -16.78 -32.45
CA LYS A 779 22.66 -16.27 -33.83
C LYS A 779 22.05 -17.30 -34.79
N GLU A 780 21.67 -16.82 -35.97
CA GLU A 780 21.16 -17.62 -37.10
C GLU A 780 22.15 -18.73 -37.56
N ASP A 781 23.45 -18.59 -37.29
CA ASP A 781 24.48 -19.60 -37.58
C ASP A 781 24.62 -20.67 -36.46
N GLY A 782 23.85 -20.57 -35.37
CA GLY A 782 23.95 -21.47 -34.22
C GLY A 782 25.02 -21.08 -33.18
N SER A 783 25.87 -20.08 -33.46
CA SER A 783 26.86 -19.57 -32.51
C SER A 783 26.23 -18.64 -31.46
N THR A 784 26.86 -18.52 -30.28
CA THR A 784 26.41 -17.59 -29.22
C THR A 784 27.28 -16.35 -29.10
N GLU A 785 26.68 -15.20 -28.81
CA GLU A 785 27.35 -13.91 -28.60
C GLU A 785 26.91 -13.27 -27.28
N GLN A 786 27.86 -12.84 -26.43
CA GLN A 786 27.53 -12.06 -25.23
C GLN A 786 27.18 -10.61 -25.57
N LYS A 787 25.90 -10.25 -25.40
CA LYS A 787 25.40 -8.87 -25.53
C LYS A 787 25.15 -8.25 -24.16
N LYS A 788 25.41 -6.94 -24.06
CA LYS A 788 25.26 -6.14 -22.84
C LYS A 788 24.10 -5.16 -23.00
N TYR A 789 23.18 -5.19 -22.05
CA TYR A 789 21.96 -4.38 -22.04
C TYR A 789 21.90 -3.50 -20.80
N LYS A 790 21.31 -2.31 -20.93
CA LYS A 790 21.15 -1.33 -19.83
C LYS A 790 19.80 -1.39 -19.14
N ASN A 791 18.86 -2.18 -19.65
CA ASN A 791 17.54 -2.39 -19.05
C ASN A 791 17.11 -3.85 -19.22
N VAL A 792 16.16 -4.28 -18.37
CA VAL A 792 15.67 -5.67 -18.31
C VAL A 792 14.87 -6.05 -19.56
N ALA A 793 14.11 -5.13 -20.15
CA ALA A 793 13.27 -5.41 -21.31
C ALA A 793 14.10 -5.81 -22.54
N ASN A 794 15.13 -5.04 -22.88
CA ASN A 794 16.01 -5.34 -24.01
C ASN A 794 16.86 -6.61 -23.77
N ALA A 795 17.21 -6.90 -22.50
CA ALA A 795 17.87 -8.15 -22.13
C ALA A 795 16.97 -9.38 -22.37
N LEU A 796 15.69 -9.28 -21.97
CA LEU A 796 14.67 -10.30 -22.25
C LEU A 796 14.34 -10.39 -23.74
N GLU A 797 14.40 -9.30 -24.50
CA GLU A 797 14.21 -9.29 -25.96
C GLU A 797 15.33 -10.08 -26.67
N GLY A 798 16.61 -9.86 -26.29
CA GLY A 798 17.74 -10.65 -26.81
C GLY A 798 17.69 -12.14 -26.44
N LEU A 799 17.15 -12.46 -25.25
CA LEU A 799 16.85 -13.85 -24.89
C LEU A 799 15.68 -14.41 -25.73
N SER A 800 14.65 -13.60 -25.97
CA SER A 800 13.47 -13.99 -26.77
C SER A 800 13.81 -14.25 -28.23
N SER A 801 14.67 -13.43 -28.86
CA SER A 801 15.14 -13.70 -30.22
C SER A 801 15.89 -15.03 -30.29
N SER A 802 16.70 -15.32 -29.27
CA SER A 802 17.43 -16.59 -29.16
C SER A 802 16.50 -17.80 -29.10
N PHE A 803 15.38 -17.72 -28.37
CA PHE A 803 14.35 -18.77 -28.39
C PHE A 803 13.71 -18.96 -29.77
N THR A 804 13.43 -17.88 -30.50
CA THR A 804 12.96 -17.96 -31.89
C THR A 804 13.98 -18.68 -32.76
N THR A 805 15.26 -18.31 -32.67
CA THR A 805 16.36 -18.95 -33.40
C THR A 805 16.49 -20.44 -33.07
N VAL A 806 16.39 -20.86 -31.80
CA VAL A 806 16.37 -22.30 -31.42
C VAL A 806 15.24 -23.06 -32.13
N VAL A 807 14.07 -22.44 -32.31
CA VAL A 807 12.93 -23.07 -32.99
C VAL A 807 13.11 -23.08 -34.51
N GLU A 808 13.59 -21.99 -35.10
CA GLU A 808 13.74 -21.83 -36.56
C GLU A 808 14.93 -22.60 -37.16
N ASN A 809 15.99 -22.80 -36.36
CA ASN A 809 17.19 -23.57 -36.70
C ASN A 809 17.15 -25.02 -36.20
N ASN A 810 16.04 -25.48 -35.63
CA ASN A 810 15.90 -26.88 -35.25
C ASN A 810 16.16 -27.78 -36.47
N LEU A 811 17.15 -28.67 -36.37
CA LEU A 811 17.56 -29.55 -37.46
C LEU A 811 16.46 -30.52 -37.89
N VAL A 812 15.42 -30.73 -37.06
CA VAL A 812 14.22 -31.47 -37.43
C VAL A 812 13.00 -30.55 -37.46
N GLN A 813 12.37 -30.46 -38.63
CA GLN A 813 11.19 -29.62 -38.84
C GLN A 813 10.07 -30.47 -39.46
N GLN A 814 8.83 -30.22 -39.06
CA GLN A 814 7.67 -30.73 -39.79
C GLN A 814 7.15 -29.63 -40.71
N GLU A 815 7.13 -29.90 -42.02
CA GLU A 815 6.50 -29.04 -43.00
C GLU A 815 5.02 -28.85 -42.67
N LYS A 816 4.52 -27.63 -42.83
CA LYS A 816 3.14 -27.28 -42.54
C LYS A 816 2.23 -27.94 -43.58
N SER A 817 1.41 -28.91 -43.18
CA SER A 817 0.48 -29.56 -44.10
C SER A 817 -0.51 -28.54 -44.68
N GLU A 818 -0.62 -28.48 -46.01
CA GLU A 818 -1.62 -27.65 -46.69
C GLU A 818 -3.05 -28.21 -46.52
N THR A 819 -3.16 -29.47 -46.09
CA THR A 819 -4.40 -30.19 -45.81
C THR A 819 -4.61 -30.44 -44.32
N LYS A 820 -5.88 -30.51 -43.88
CA LYS A 820 -6.28 -30.69 -42.46
C LYS A 820 -5.98 -32.10 -41.88
N ASP A 821 -5.30 -32.96 -42.62
CA ASP A 821 -4.95 -34.33 -42.23
C ASP A 821 -3.72 -34.43 -41.31
N GLY A 822 -2.94 -33.35 -41.18
CA GLY A 822 -1.73 -33.30 -40.36
C GLY A 822 -0.54 -34.10 -40.93
N ASN A 823 -0.56 -34.42 -42.22
CA ASN A 823 0.35 -35.38 -42.85
C ASN A 823 1.63 -34.74 -43.45
N GLY A 824 2.03 -33.56 -42.95
CA GLY A 824 3.21 -32.82 -43.42
C GLY A 824 4.52 -33.59 -43.23
N ARG A 825 5.44 -33.48 -44.20
CA ARG A 825 6.72 -34.21 -44.19
C ARG A 825 7.59 -33.76 -43.01
N ILE A 826 8.35 -34.70 -42.45
CA ILE A 826 9.41 -34.37 -41.49
C ILE A 826 10.71 -34.30 -42.28
N THR A 827 11.41 -33.17 -42.18
CA THR A 827 12.73 -32.96 -42.76
C THR A 827 13.78 -33.00 -41.66
N ILE A 828 14.97 -33.49 -42.01
CA ILE A 828 16.16 -33.49 -41.16
C ILE A 828 17.26 -32.77 -41.96
N GLY A 829 17.84 -31.69 -41.42
CA GLY A 829 18.92 -30.96 -42.07
C GLY A 829 18.55 -30.13 -43.30
N ALA A 830 17.28 -29.95 -43.63
CA ALA A 830 16.88 -29.35 -44.92
C ALA A 830 17.24 -27.85 -45.10
N LYS A 831 17.76 -27.19 -44.07
CA LYS A 831 18.28 -25.80 -44.12
C LYS A 831 19.82 -25.73 -43.97
N THR A 832 20.50 -26.87 -43.83
CA THR A 832 21.93 -26.95 -43.53
C THR A 832 22.69 -27.69 -44.63
N GLY A 833 24.02 -27.53 -44.65
CA GLY A 833 24.92 -28.35 -45.45
C GLY A 833 25.04 -29.81 -44.96
N GLY A 834 26.07 -30.49 -45.47
CA GLY A 834 26.39 -31.88 -45.15
C GLY A 834 25.76 -32.91 -46.10
N THR A 835 26.41 -34.07 -46.21
CA THR A 835 25.95 -35.21 -47.06
C THR A 835 25.74 -36.50 -46.27
N GLU A 836 26.06 -36.53 -44.97
CA GLU A 836 25.94 -37.70 -44.09
C GLU A 836 25.00 -37.41 -42.92
N ILE A 837 24.09 -38.35 -42.64
CA ILE A 837 23.35 -38.43 -41.38
C ILE A 837 23.88 -39.64 -40.60
N SER A 838 24.58 -39.41 -39.50
CA SER A 838 25.15 -40.45 -38.65
C SER A 838 24.20 -40.82 -37.52
N LEU A 839 23.89 -42.12 -37.38
CA LEU A 839 23.01 -42.66 -36.33
C LEU A 839 23.79 -43.30 -35.17
N LEU A 840 25.11 -43.12 -35.11
CA LEU A 840 25.98 -43.72 -34.09
C LEU A 840 25.68 -43.16 -32.69
N ASN A 841 25.88 -44.01 -31.67
CA ASN A 841 25.74 -43.62 -30.27
C ASN A 841 27.06 -43.06 -29.68
N LYS A 842 27.03 -42.61 -28.43
CA LYS A 842 28.19 -42.03 -27.71
C LYS A 842 29.43 -42.93 -27.57
N GLU A 843 29.27 -44.24 -27.80
CA GLU A 843 30.33 -45.26 -27.78
C GLU A 843 30.71 -45.69 -29.22
N SER A 844 30.32 -44.89 -30.23
CA SER A 844 30.42 -45.18 -31.66
C SER A 844 29.71 -46.47 -32.10
N GLY A 845 28.75 -46.96 -31.29
CA GLY A 845 27.96 -48.14 -31.59
C GLY A 845 26.84 -47.85 -32.58
N GLU A 846 26.60 -48.81 -33.48
CA GLU A 846 25.52 -48.80 -34.46
C GLU A 846 24.12 -48.85 -33.80
N ARG A 847 23.10 -48.43 -34.54
CA ARG A 847 21.70 -48.48 -34.12
C ARG A 847 20.80 -49.12 -35.18
N THR A 848 19.80 -49.85 -34.70
CA THR A 848 18.70 -50.35 -35.54
C THR A 848 17.81 -49.18 -35.94
N LEU A 849 17.56 -49.01 -37.24
CA LEU A 849 16.57 -48.06 -37.76
C LEU A 849 15.23 -48.78 -37.99
N SER A 850 14.24 -48.50 -37.15
CA SER A 850 12.92 -49.15 -37.15
C SER A 850 11.79 -48.18 -37.51
N GLY A 851 10.57 -48.70 -37.65
CA GLY A 851 9.41 -47.88 -38.05
C GLY A 851 9.46 -47.39 -39.51
N LEU A 852 10.35 -47.94 -40.33
CA LEU A 852 10.42 -47.72 -41.77
C LEU A 852 9.25 -48.39 -42.50
N LYS A 853 8.59 -47.64 -43.39
CA LYS A 853 7.66 -48.17 -44.39
C LYS A 853 8.47 -48.74 -45.55
N ASP A 854 7.98 -49.82 -46.16
CA ASP A 854 8.57 -50.40 -47.37
C ASP A 854 8.83 -49.31 -48.43
N GLY A 855 10.11 -49.13 -48.79
CA GLY A 855 10.54 -48.13 -49.76
C GLY A 855 10.21 -48.53 -51.19
N THR A 856 9.98 -47.56 -52.05
CA THR A 856 9.67 -47.78 -53.47
C THR A 856 10.88 -48.42 -54.15
N ILE A 857 10.69 -49.55 -54.85
CA ILE A 857 11.78 -50.26 -55.55
C ILE A 857 11.74 -49.87 -57.03
N SER A 858 12.53 -48.88 -57.42
CA SER A 858 12.66 -48.39 -58.80
C SER A 858 14.07 -47.82 -59.04
N ALA A 859 14.47 -47.69 -60.31
CA ALA A 859 15.80 -47.23 -60.71
C ALA A 859 16.19 -45.82 -60.23
N THR A 860 15.22 -44.99 -59.81
CA THR A 860 15.43 -43.61 -59.34
C THR A 860 15.05 -43.41 -57.87
N SER A 861 14.78 -44.50 -57.13
CA SER A 861 14.34 -44.41 -55.74
C SER A 861 15.50 -44.12 -54.79
N THR A 862 15.37 -43.03 -54.03
CA THR A 862 16.21 -42.66 -52.89
C THR A 862 15.58 -43.04 -51.54
N GLU A 863 14.63 -43.98 -51.56
CA GLU A 863 13.93 -44.46 -50.36
C GLU A 863 14.67 -45.65 -49.73
N ALA A 864 14.78 -45.66 -48.40
CA ALA A 864 15.40 -46.74 -47.65
C ALA A 864 14.57 -48.03 -47.72
N ILE A 865 15.27 -49.16 -47.80
CA ILE A 865 14.66 -50.49 -47.92
C ILE A 865 14.52 -51.19 -46.56
N THR A 866 13.39 -51.87 -46.34
CA THR A 866 13.13 -52.60 -45.09
C THR A 866 13.68 -54.02 -45.12
N GLY A 867 13.96 -54.59 -43.95
CA GLY A 867 14.33 -56.00 -43.81
C GLY A 867 13.29 -56.98 -44.39
N LYS A 868 12.00 -56.60 -44.43
CA LYS A 868 10.93 -57.37 -45.08
C LYS A 868 11.14 -57.46 -46.59
N GLN A 869 11.54 -56.38 -47.24
CA GLN A 869 11.80 -56.34 -48.67
C GLN A 869 13.05 -57.14 -49.03
N LEU A 870 14.13 -57.00 -48.25
CA LEU A 870 15.34 -57.79 -48.42
C LEU A 870 15.10 -59.29 -48.17
N TYR A 871 14.37 -59.65 -47.11
CA TYR A 871 13.95 -61.04 -46.84
C TYR A 871 13.09 -61.63 -47.96
N GLY A 872 12.28 -60.81 -48.65
CA GLY A 872 11.53 -61.25 -49.83
C GLY A 872 12.44 -61.71 -50.98
N VAL A 873 13.63 -61.10 -51.12
CA VAL A 873 14.66 -61.49 -52.10
C VAL A 873 15.46 -62.69 -51.58
N ASP A 874 15.89 -62.68 -50.33
CA ASP A 874 16.64 -63.77 -49.69
C ASP A 874 15.86 -65.09 -49.71
N LYS A 875 14.57 -65.06 -49.37
CA LYS A 875 13.69 -66.23 -49.48
C LYS A 875 13.63 -66.77 -50.90
N LYS A 876 13.60 -65.90 -51.92
CA LYS A 876 13.62 -66.34 -53.32
C LYS A 876 14.96 -66.88 -53.78
N LEU A 877 16.07 -66.40 -53.21
CA LEU A 877 17.39 -67.00 -53.40
C LEU A 877 17.52 -68.35 -52.69
N SER A 878 16.91 -68.51 -51.51
CA SER A 878 16.82 -69.78 -50.79
C SER A 878 15.97 -70.82 -51.55
N ASP A 879 14.82 -70.42 -52.11
CA ASP A 879 14.02 -71.25 -53.04
C ASP A 879 14.92 -71.76 -54.20
N VAL A 880 15.82 -70.93 -54.75
CA VAL A 880 16.78 -71.36 -55.80
C VAL A 880 17.79 -72.36 -55.27
N SER A 881 18.41 -72.11 -54.12
CA SER A 881 19.42 -73.00 -53.53
C SER A 881 18.84 -74.39 -53.27
N THR A 882 17.66 -74.48 -52.64
CA THR A 882 16.98 -75.75 -52.37
C THR A 882 16.64 -76.51 -53.65
N ASN A 883 16.24 -75.80 -54.72
CA ASN A 883 15.98 -76.42 -56.02
C ASN A 883 17.26 -76.98 -56.69
N VAL A 884 18.42 -76.33 -56.48
CA VAL A 884 19.73 -76.81 -56.96
C VAL A 884 20.21 -78.03 -56.16
N ASP A 885 20.00 -78.04 -54.85
CA ASP A 885 20.32 -79.18 -53.99
C ASP A 885 19.46 -80.41 -54.35
N ASP A 886 18.15 -80.23 -54.52
CA ASP A 886 17.21 -81.31 -54.86
C ASP A 886 17.41 -81.82 -56.31
N LEU A 887 17.81 -80.94 -57.24
CA LEU A 887 18.30 -81.37 -58.56
C LEU A 887 19.58 -82.22 -58.44
N SER A 888 20.50 -81.85 -57.55
CA SER A 888 21.74 -82.62 -57.31
C SER A 888 21.44 -84.01 -56.73
N VAL A 889 20.47 -84.12 -55.82
CA VAL A 889 19.97 -85.40 -55.28
C VAL A 889 19.32 -86.26 -56.38
N ARG A 890 18.44 -85.68 -57.22
CA ARG A 890 17.76 -86.43 -58.30
C ARG A 890 18.70 -86.88 -59.42
N VAL A 891 19.74 -86.10 -59.75
CA VAL A 891 20.82 -86.53 -60.67
C VAL A 891 21.61 -87.69 -60.07
N ALA A 892 21.89 -87.67 -58.77
CA ALA A 892 22.53 -88.80 -58.08
C ALA A 892 21.67 -90.07 -58.09
N GLN A 893 20.36 -89.96 -57.85
CA GLN A 893 19.43 -91.11 -57.90
C GLN A 893 19.31 -91.69 -59.31
N SER A 894 19.18 -90.84 -60.34
CA SER A 894 19.12 -91.28 -61.74
C SER A 894 20.36 -92.08 -62.16
N LYS A 895 21.55 -91.71 -61.64
CA LYS A 895 22.79 -92.47 -61.84
C LYS A 895 22.71 -93.87 -61.21
N VAL A 896 22.19 -93.98 -59.98
CA VAL A 896 22.03 -95.27 -59.27
C VAL A 896 21.09 -96.21 -60.04
N ASP A 897 19.97 -95.70 -60.55
CA ASP A 897 19.01 -96.53 -61.28
C ASP A 897 19.54 -96.98 -62.65
N ILE A 898 20.31 -96.14 -63.35
CA ILE A 898 21.04 -96.54 -64.57
C ILE A 898 22.06 -97.65 -64.28
N GLU A 899 22.85 -97.55 -63.21
CA GLU A 899 23.77 -98.61 -62.78
C GLU A 899 23.04 -99.92 -62.42
N LYS A 900 21.86 -99.82 -61.79
CA LYS A 900 21.01 -100.96 -61.41
C LYS A 900 20.41 -101.65 -62.64
N ILE A 901 19.94 -100.90 -63.63
CA ILE A 901 19.49 -101.42 -64.93
C ILE A 901 20.66 -102.09 -65.66
N GLY A 902 21.85 -101.47 -65.67
CA GLY A 902 23.06 -102.04 -66.27
C GLY A 902 23.47 -103.38 -65.65
N LYS A 903 23.48 -103.48 -64.31
CA LYS A 903 23.73 -104.74 -63.58
C LYS A 903 22.67 -105.80 -63.83
N ASN A 904 21.38 -105.46 -63.76
CA ASN A 904 20.30 -106.41 -64.01
C ASN A 904 20.38 -106.96 -65.44
N THR A 905 20.58 -106.10 -66.44
CA THR A 905 20.71 -106.52 -67.85
C THR A 905 21.95 -107.39 -68.07
N SER A 906 23.07 -107.08 -67.42
CA SER A 906 24.29 -107.92 -67.45
C SER A 906 24.05 -109.29 -66.83
N THR A 907 23.28 -109.36 -65.75
CA THR A 907 22.90 -110.60 -65.04
C THR A 907 21.98 -111.47 -65.90
N TYR A 908 20.99 -110.87 -66.58
CA TYR A 908 20.07 -111.60 -67.46
C TYR A 908 20.70 -112.07 -68.77
N LEU A 909 21.75 -111.40 -69.27
CA LEU A 909 22.52 -111.89 -70.41
C LEU A 909 23.31 -113.15 -70.03
N GLY A 910 24.03 -113.12 -68.90
CA GLY A 910 24.90 -114.23 -68.49
C GLY A 910 26.21 -114.26 -69.29
N GLY A 911 26.91 -115.41 -69.29
CA GLY A 911 28.15 -115.60 -70.08
C GLY A 911 29.32 -114.66 -69.71
N GLY A 912 29.26 -113.97 -68.57
CA GLY A 912 30.27 -112.98 -68.16
C GLY A 912 30.10 -111.58 -68.79
N ALA A 913 28.91 -111.23 -69.30
CA ALA A 913 28.59 -109.85 -69.69
C ALA A 913 28.79 -108.87 -68.53
N ASP A 914 29.30 -107.68 -68.85
CA ASP A 914 29.23 -106.50 -68.00
C ASP A 914 29.02 -105.27 -68.88
N LEU A 915 27.76 -104.82 -68.98
CA LEU A 915 27.37 -103.67 -69.79
C LEU A 915 27.85 -102.33 -69.21
N VAL A 916 28.16 -102.27 -67.91
CA VAL A 916 28.67 -101.06 -67.25
C VAL A 916 30.17 -100.91 -67.54
N ALA A 917 30.92 -102.02 -67.62
CA ALA A 917 32.32 -102.05 -68.01
C ALA A 917 32.58 -102.37 -69.50
N GLY A 918 31.54 -102.47 -70.34
CA GLY A 918 31.65 -102.68 -71.78
C GLY A 918 32.10 -104.08 -72.23
N LYS A 919 32.00 -105.11 -71.38
CA LYS A 919 32.35 -106.51 -71.72
C LYS A 919 31.18 -107.25 -72.35
N VAL A 920 31.40 -107.78 -73.55
CA VAL A 920 30.47 -108.69 -74.24
C VAL A 920 30.52 -110.11 -73.66
N PRO A 921 29.38 -110.84 -73.60
CA PRO A 921 29.33 -112.19 -73.05
C PRO A 921 29.94 -113.27 -73.96
N THR A 922 30.40 -114.36 -73.35
CA THR A 922 30.95 -115.54 -74.03
C THR A 922 30.29 -116.82 -73.50
N TYR A 923 29.74 -117.64 -74.38
CA TYR A 923 29.11 -118.92 -74.03
C TYR A 923 29.88 -120.09 -74.66
N LYS A 924 30.07 -121.19 -73.92
CA LYS A 924 30.77 -122.40 -74.39
C LYS A 924 29.80 -123.59 -74.47
N ILE A 925 29.78 -124.28 -75.61
CA ILE A 925 29.14 -125.58 -75.80
C ILE A 925 30.13 -126.48 -76.56
N GLN A 926 30.38 -127.69 -76.05
CA GLN A 926 31.18 -128.75 -76.70
C GLN A 926 32.51 -128.30 -77.34
N GLU A 927 33.34 -127.60 -76.56
CA GLU A 927 34.77 -127.32 -76.83
C GLU A 927 35.15 -126.67 -78.17
N LYS A 928 34.20 -126.09 -78.92
CA LYS A 928 34.49 -125.26 -80.10
C LYS A 928 33.82 -123.89 -80.01
N SER A 929 34.64 -122.84 -79.98
CA SER A 929 34.20 -121.45 -79.93
C SER A 929 33.72 -120.97 -81.31
N TYR A 930 32.46 -120.53 -81.41
CA TYR A 930 31.90 -119.95 -82.63
C TYR A 930 31.63 -118.45 -82.46
N ASN A 931 32.40 -117.62 -83.16
CA ASN A 931 32.10 -116.20 -83.34
C ASN A 931 31.50 -115.97 -84.73
N LYS A 932 30.17 -115.82 -84.81
CA LYS A 932 29.45 -114.90 -85.72
C LYS A 932 27.93 -115.14 -85.70
N CYS A 933 27.18 -114.04 -85.64
CA CYS A 933 26.10 -113.84 -86.59
C CYS A 933 26.15 -112.40 -87.14
N ARG A 934 25.64 -112.20 -88.35
CA ARG A 934 25.69 -110.95 -89.14
C ARG A 934 24.37 -110.82 -89.89
N SER A 935 23.95 -109.58 -90.17
CA SER A 935 22.78 -109.17 -90.98
C SER A 935 21.43 -109.05 -90.23
N CYS A 936 20.53 -108.10 -90.56
CA CYS A 936 20.58 -106.81 -91.29
C CYS A 936 19.20 -106.09 -91.15
N ILE A 937 19.03 -104.91 -91.79
CA ILE A 937 17.76 -104.31 -92.30
C ILE A 937 17.04 -103.22 -91.46
N TYR A 938 17.48 -101.96 -91.69
CA TYR A 938 16.75 -100.81 -92.30
C TYR A 938 15.70 -99.89 -91.59
N ARG A 939 15.91 -98.57 -91.89
CA ARG A 939 15.02 -97.37 -91.91
C ARG A 939 14.51 -96.85 -90.54
N SER A 940 14.44 -95.53 -90.31
CA SER A 940 14.71 -94.35 -91.16
C SER A 940 15.61 -93.34 -90.45
#